data_AF-A0A0C3NPK5-F1
#
_entry.id   AF-A0A0C3NPK5-F1
#
_cell.length_a   1.000
_cell.length_b   1.000
_cell.length_c   1.000
_cell.angle_alpha   90.00
_cell.angle_beta   90.00
_cell.angle_gamma   90.00
#
_symmetry.space_group_name_H-M   'P 1'
#
loop_
_entity.id
_entity.type
_entity.pdbx_description
1 polymer ?
#
loop_
_entity_poly.entity_id
_entity_poly.type
_entity_poly.pdbx_seq_one_letter_code
_entity_poly.pdbx_strand_id
1 'polypeptide(L)'
;MTAFRIAGFSGLVPRLAKQLLAPNQAQVATNCNLISGDLRPRNGPLHVFSPVIGNDIKSLFHMERDGNEKWLAWDKDVDVARSPIAANISERFYYTGDGEPRTSDYETATAGIGPYPSGCYVLGVTPPVTKPTVTPSGGVEADVTRSYVYTFVTQWGEESAPSPASIATTGKADAAWMLSNLDIAPPNSGNISAAIKDTPSAGYVQVTLDSVFGLRAGETVTFAAVAGMTDLNGTFTLVSVDSATRKIVVSLSTMQAYTAAGTWTRVAPHNTLGMSKRIYRTLTTSSGTEYHYIVTIGAITTAYNDTVPDIGAALGEVLPSASWNMPPADMKGIVVLANGIAAGFTGNEVYFSEPFKPYAWPAAYRQTYDQDIVAIGIAGTTLVGMTKGCPFTITGVEPVTMGGGMEKLGVAWPCMAKRGVASFAFGVGYPAPQGMVIIGAGNDIVTKDLFTQKEWAELNPETFIAASADNRYYAGYTVDESSLMFVIDKGESASFVKVNQRITAIWADPQTGRLYVAADKKIYQWEGNAGTKLSYEWKSKKFITVPPINYGAAKVDADFDMSEAEIGAALSAYDAAIAGNQALVSADAMNDALADPCLGEYELGGDEMRPNPPLTINSLQFQLWADGALKFTNQVGNSRAFRLPGGYKADNVEIVLSGNVKVTGIVLAETMAGLKQA
;
A
#
# COMPACT_ATOMS: atom_id res chain seq x y z
N MET A 1 -37.07 -2.82 -44.93
CA MET A 1 -37.23 -2.76 -43.46
C MET A 1 -35.85 -2.74 -42.88
N THR A 2 -35.46 -1.61 -42.30
CA THR A 2 -34.18 -1.50 -41.60
C THR A 2 -34.36 -2.06 -40.19
N ALA A 3 -33.59 -3.10 -39.88
CA ALA A 3 -33.43 -3.62 -38.54
C ALA A 3 -31.94 -3.63 -38.23
N PHE A 4 -31.57 -3.34 -36.98
CA PHE A 4 -30.19 -3.43 -36.55
C PHE A 4 -30.11 -4.11 -35.18
N ARG A 5 -29.04 -4.89 -35.01
CA ARG A 5 -28.72 -5.60 -33.78
C ARG A 5 -27.50 -4.96 -33.14
N ILE A 6 -27.58 -4.71 -31.84
CA ILE A 6 -26.43 -4.39 -31.00
C ILE A 6 -26.06 -5.68 -30.26
N ALA A 7 -24.82 -6.12 -30.41
CA ALA A 7 -24.23 -7.26 -29.72
C ALA A 7 -22.72 -7.01 -29.55
N GLY A 8 -22.05 -7.80 -28.70
CA GLY A 8 -20.62 -7.63 -28.44
C GLY A 8 -20.31 -6.32 -27.69
N PHE A 9 -21.12 -5.99 -26.67
CA PHE A 9 -21.05 -4.74 -25.91
C PHE A 9 -19.63 -4.44 -25.44
N SER A 10 -19.22 -3.17 -25.57
CA SER A 10 -17.88 -2.70 -25.25
C SER A 10 -17.95 -1.40 -24.43
N GLY A 11 -16.83 -1.01 -23.84
CA GLY A 11 -16.73 0.09 -22.88
C GLY A 11 -16.77 1.48 -23.52
N LEU A 12 -16.45 2.47 -22.69
CA LEU A 12 -16.37 3.88 -23.08
C LEU A 12 -15.08 4.15 -23.87
N VAL A 13 -15.18 5.03 -24.87
CA VAL A 13 -14.02 5.68 -25.52
C VAL A 13 -14.23 7.20 -25.52
N PRO A 14 -13.88 7.88 -24.41
CA PRO A 14 -14.14 9.32 -24.23
C PRO A 14 -13.65 10.20 -25.37
N ARG A 15 -12.45 9.92 -25.90
CA ARG A 15 -11.81 10.69 -26.97
C ARG A 15 -12.63 10.80 -28.26
N LEU A 16 -13.52 9.84 -28.53
CA LEU A 16 -14.33 9.82 -29.75
C LEU A 16 -15.67 10.52 -29.56
N ALA A 17 -16.07 11.31 -30.56
CA ALA A 17 -17.41 11.88 -30.59
C ALA A 17 -18.47 10.76 -30.64
N LYS A 18 -19.63 11.01 -30.00
CA LYS A 18 -20.72 10.03 -29.79
C LYS A 18 -21.20 9.30 -31.05
N GLN A 19 -21.08 9.93 -32.22
CA GLN A 19 -21.44 9.38 -33.52
C GLN A 19 -20.32 8.55 -34.18
N LEU A 20 -19.06 8.80 -33.83
CA LEU A 20 -17.87 8.11 -34.34
C LEU A 20 -17.54 6.82 -33.57
N LEU A 21 -18.21 6.59 -32.43
CA LEU A 21 -18.14 5.33 -31.70
C LEU A 21 -18.55 4.16 -32.60
N ALA A 22 -17.92 3.00 -32.40
CA ALA A 22 -18.34 1.76 -33.05
C ALA A 22 -19.74 1.33 -32.56
N PRO A 23 -20.51 0.54 -33.34
CA PRO A 23 -21.87 0.13 -32.98
C PRO A 23 -22.04 -0.53 -31.61
N ASN A 24 -20.98 -1.14 -31.09
CA ASN A 24 -20.95 -1.85 -29.82
C ASN A 24 -20.33 -1.05 -28.67
N GLN A 25 -19.76 0.13 -28.93
CA GLN A 25 -19.14 0.99 -27.91
C GLN A 25 -20.16 1.83 -27.17
N ALA A 26 -19.84 2.17 -25.93
CA ALA A 26 -20.72 2.90 -25.03
C ALA A 26 -20.39 4.39 -24.95
N GLN A 27 -21.43 5.21 -24.83
CA GLN A 27 -21.33 6.57 -24.30
C GLN A 27 -21.31 6.61 -22.77
N VAL A 28 -21.96 5.63 -22.14
CA VAL A 28 -22.00 5.43 -20.68
C VAL A 28 -21.86 3.93 -20.46
N ALA A 29 -20.94 3.52 -19.58
CA ALA A 29 -20.80 2.15 -19.13
C ALA A 29 -20.39 2.20 -17.66
N THR A 30 -21.36 1.95 -16.79
CA THR A 30 -21.21 2.04 -15.33
C THR A 30 -21.61 0.72 -14.68
N ASN A 31 -20.83 0.23 -13.72
CA ASN A 31 -21.06 -1.01 -12.95
C ASN A 31 -21.25 -2.29 -13.81
N CYS A 32 -20.81 -2.28 -15.06
CA CYS A 32 -20.94 -3.42 -15.96
C CYS A 32 -19.62 -4.19 -16.14
N ASN A 33 -19.77 -5.46 -16.50
CA ASN A 33 -18.72 -6.33 -16.98
C ASN A 33 -19.04 -6.69 -18.44
N LEU A 34 -18.08 -6.44 -19.34
CA LEU A 34 -18.24 -6.51 -20.79
C LEU A 34 -17.30 -7.54 -21.46
N ILE A 35 -16.51 -8.28 -20.68
CA ILE A 35 -15.39 -9.11 -21.15
C ILE A 35 -15.84 -10.17 -22.18
N SER A 36 -17.02 -10.77 -21.98
CA SER A 36 -17.53 -11.81 -22.87
C SER A 36 -18.30 -11.26 -24.08
N GLY A 37 -18.33 -9.94 -24.28
CA GLY A 37 -19.19 -9.26 -25.25
C GLY A 37 -20.67 -9.21 -24.87
N ASP A 38 -21.04 -9.78 -23.71
CA ASP A 38 -22.36 -9.62 -23.10
C ASP A 38 -22.30 -8.48 -22.08
N LEU A 39 -23.42 -7.79 -21.87
CA LEU A 39 -23.58 -6.82 -20.80
C LEU A 39 -23.97 -7.56 -19.51
N ARG A 40 -23.06 -7.63 -18.54
CA ARG A 40 -23.29 -8.29 -17.25
C ARG A 40 -23.18 -7.30 -16.09
N PRO A 41 -23.97 -7.48 -15.02
CA PRO A 41 -23.73 -6.76 -13.77
C PRO A 41 -22.42 -7.21 -13.13
N ARG A 42 -21.81 -6.30 -12.36
CA ARG A 42 -20.76 -6.64 -11.41
C ARG A 42 -21.37 -7.10 -10.09
N ASN A 43 -20.71 -8.02 -9.41
CA ASN A 43 -21.12 -8.41 -8.06
C ASN A 43 -20.79 -7.30 -7.05
N GLY A 44 -21.57 -7.24 -5.98
CA GLY A 44 -21.32 -6.30 -4.89
C GLY A 44 -20.09 -6.68 -4.06
N PRO A 45 -19.52 -5.72 -3.32
CA PRO A 45 -18.46 -6.00 -2.36
C PRO A 45 -18.96 -6.86 -1.19
N LEU A 46 -18.15 -7.81 -0.73
CA LEU A 46 -18.42 -8.63 0.45
C LEU A 46 -17.66 -8.06 1.65
N HIS A 47 -18.33 -7.81 2.78
CA HIS A 47 -17.66 -7.38 4.00
C HIS A 47 -16.74 -8.48 4.53
N VAL A 48 -15.49 -8.14 4.84
CA VAL A 48 -14.47 -9.09 5.32
C VAL A 48 -14.04 -8.74 6.75
N PHE A 49 -13.72 -7.47 7.00
CA PHE A 49 -13.16 -7.07 8.29
C PHE A 49 -13.47 -5.61 8.64
N SER A 50 -13.53 -5.31 9.93
CA SER A 50 -13.72 -3.98 10.48
C SER A 50 -12.57 -3.65 11.45
N PRO A 51 -11.47 -3.05 10.97
CA PRO A 51 -10.35 -2.68 11.83
C PRO A 51 -10.74 -1.55 12.80
N VAL A 52 -10.14 -1.55 13.98
CA VAL A 52 -10.23 -0.44 14.93
C VAL A 52 -9.33 0.68 14.42
N ILE A 53 -9.89 1.70 13.76
CA ILE A 53 -9.11 2.80 13.17
C ILE A 53 -9.85 4.13 13.29
N GLY A 54 -9.11 5.21 13.62
CA GLY A 54 -9.70 6.52 13.85
C GLY A 54 -10.16 7.22 12.56
N ASN A 55 -9.36 7.09 11.49
CA ASN A 55 -9.56 7.75 10.20
C ASN A 55 -9.79 6.73 9.07
N ASP A 56 -10.06 7.22 7.86
CA ASP A 56 -10.20 6.38 6.67
C ASP A 56 -8.92 5.59 6.39
N ILE A 57 -9.09 4.31 6.03
CA ILE A 57 -7.99 3.41 5.68
C ILE A 57 -7.36 3.89 4.38
N LYS A 58 -6.03 4.09 4.39
CA LYS A 58 -5.22 4.47 3.23
C LYS A 58 -4.35 3.35 2.69
N SER A 59 -3.88 2.46 3.57
CA SER A 59 -3.10 1.28 3.20
C SER A 59 -3.60 0.06 3.97
N LEU A 60 -3.54 -1.10 3.34
CA LEU A 60 -3.99 -2.36 3.91
C LEU A 60 -3.08 -3.52 3.48
N PHE A 61 -2.93 -4.50 4.36
CA PHE A 61 -2.08 -5.66 4.12
C PHE A 61 -2.68 -6.90 4.78
N HIS A 62 -2.76 -7.99 4.01
CA HIS A 62 -3.33 -9.26 4.43
C HIS A 62 -2.22 -10.22 4.89
N MET A 63 -2.43 -10.88 6.03
CA MET A 63 -1.56 -11.94 6.53
C MET A 63 -2.39 -13.16 6.92
N GLU A 64 -1.86 -14.33 6.65
CA GLU A 64 -2.46 -15.59 7.06
C GLU A 64 -1.36 -16.47 7.67
N ARG A 65 -1.67 -17.10 8.81
CA ARG A 65 -0.79 -18.11 9.41
C ARG A 65 -1.64 -19.20 10.04
N ASP A 66 -1.37 -20.45 9.69
CA ASP A 66 -2.06 -21.64 10.22
C ASP A 66 -3.60 -21.54 10.12
N GLY A 67 -4.11 -20.98 9.02
CA GLY A 67 -5.54 -20.76 8.76
C GLY A 67 -6.17 -19.57 9.49
N ASN A 68 -5.38 -18.77 10.22
CA ASN A 68 -5.84 -17.55 10.87
C ASN A 68 -5.49 -16.32 10.03
N GLU A 69 -6.49 -15.78 9.34
CA GLU A 69 -6.39 -14.54 8.57
C GLU A 69 -6.43 -13.31 9.48
N LYS A 70 -5.55 -12.34 9.20
CA LYS A 70 -5.43 -11.06 9.90
C LYS A 70 -5.23 -9.93 8.90
N TRP A 71 -5.84 -8.80 9.22
CA TRP A 71 -5.76 -7.58 8.42
C TRP A 71 -5.03 -6.48 9.17
N LEU A 72 -4.00 -5.94 8.53
CA LEU A 72 -3.26 -4.77 8.96
C LEU A 72 -3.80 -3.57 8.19
N ALA A 73 -4.09 -2.48 8.88
CA ALA A 73 -4.70 -1.29 8.28
C ALA A 73 -4.07 -0.01 8.84
N TRP A 74 -3.74 0.92 7.94
CA TRP A 74 -3.16 2.22 8.28
C TRP A 74 -4.01 3.35 7.71
N ASP A 75 -4.11 4.45 8.46
CA ASP A 75 -4.70 5.72 8.01
C ASP A 75 -3.66 6.62 7.31
N LYS A 76 -2.47 6.08 7.09
CA LYS A 76 -1.33 6.68 6.39
C LYS A 76 -1.02 5.88 5.14
N ASP A 77 -0.33 6.53 4.21
CA ASP A 77 0.19 5.90 3.00
C ASP A 77 1.46 5.11 3.36
N VAL A 78 1.28 3.79 3.50
CA VAL A 78 2.31 2.82 3.88
C VAL A 78 2.56 1.86 2.74
N ASP A 79 3.84 1.64 2.42
CA ASP A 79 4.30 0.59 1.51
C ASP A 79 4.78 -0.61 2.34
N VAL A 80 4.36 -1.82 1.95
CA VAL A 80 4.69 -3.06 2.65
C VAL A 80 5.36 -4.04 1.68
N ALA A 81 6.47 -4.63 2.11
CA ALA A 81 7.17 -5.69 1.39
C ALA A 81 7.28 -6.95 2.26
N ARG A 82 6.93 -8.11 1.68
CA ARG A 82 7.10 -9.41 2.34
C ARG A 82 8.58 -9.78 2.43
N SER A 83 8.94 -10.57 3.42
CA SER A 83 10.33 -10.99 3.58
C SER A 83 10.79 -11.94 2.46
N PRO A 84 11.97 -11.70 1.86
CA PRO A 84 12.56 -12.60 0.86
C PRO A 84 13.28 -13.81 1.49
N ILE A 85 13.37 -13.87 2.82
CA ILE A 85 14.14 -14.89 3.53
C ILE A 85 13.46 -16.25 3.40
N ALA A 86 14.25 -17.29 3.08
CA ALA A 86 13.78 -18.67 2.98
C ALA A 86 13.17 -19.16 4.30
N ALA A 87 12.10 -19.97 4.21
CA ALA A 87 11.38 -20.50 5.37
C ALA A 87 10.93 -19.40 6.35
N ASN A 88 10.21 -18.39 5.82
CA ASN A 88 9.62 -17.31 6.59
C ASN A 88 8.45 -17.79 7.48
N ILE A 89 8.69 -18.74 8.38
CA ILE A 89 7.69 -19.36 9.27
C ILE A 89 7.04 -18.32 10.20
N SER A 90 7.74 -17.20 10.44
CA SER A 90 7.24 -16.07 11.23
C SER A 90 6.39 -15.08 10.43
N GLU A 91 6.28 -15.26 9.11
CA GLU A 91 5.61 -14.32 8.20
C GLU A 91 6.10 -12.87 8.37
N ARG A 92 7.43 -12.70 8.44
CA ARG A 92 8.07 -11.39 8.53
C ARG A 92 7.76 -10.51 7.33
N PHE A 93 7.53 -9.24 7.60
CA PHE A 93 7.32 -8.19 6.60
C PHE A 93 7.99 -6.88 7.04
N TYR A 94 8.27 -6.04 6.05
CA TYR A 94 8.91 -4.74 6.22
C TYR A 94 7.98 -3.66 5.68
N TYR A 95 7.96 -2.50 6.30
CA TYR A 95 7.10 -1.41 5.84
C TYR A 95 7.70 -0.04 6.08
N THR A 96 7.27 0.92 5.26
CA THR A 96 7.71 2.32 5.30
C THR A 96 6.53 3.26 5.08
N GLY A 97 6.60 4.49 5.59
CA GLY A 97 5.52 5.49 5.44
C GLY A 97 4.74 5.80 6.72
N ASP A 98 4.92 4.97 7.77
CA ASP A 98 4.43 5.24 9.12
C ASP A 98 5.60 5.53 10.07
N GLY A 99 6.27 6.68 9.89
CA GLY A 99 7.50 7.03 10.60
C GLY A 99 8.74 6.42 9.94
N GLU A 100 9.69 5.96 10.75
CA GLU A 100 10.90 5.28 10.30
C GLU A 100 10.61 3.92 9.64
N PRO A 101 11.54 3.37 8.82
CA PRO A 101 11.42 2.02 8.30
C PRO A 101 11.30 0.99 9.43
N ARG A 102 10.31 0.10 9.32
CA ARG A 102 9.94 -0.84 10.38
C ARG A 102 9.85 -2.27 9.85
N THR A 103 9.96 -3.22 10.76
CA THR A 103 9.83 -4.66 10.55
C THR A 103 8.90 -5.26 11.59
N SER A 104 8.16 -6.29 11.23
CA SER A 104 7.36 -7.08 12.17
C SER A 104 7.17 -8.50 11.65
N ASP A 105 6.71 -9.37 12.53
CA ASP A 105 6.22 -10.72 12.22
C ASP A 105 4.73 -10.84 12.58
N TYR A 106 4.12 -11.99 12.25
CA TYR A 106 2.70 -12.25 12.49
C TYR A 106 2.31 -12.08 13.97
N GLU A 107 3.08 -12.68 14.89
CA GLU A 107 2.79 -12.65 16.32
C GLU A 107 2.88 -11.23 16.88
N THR A 108 3.93 -10.49 16.54
CA THR A 108 4.16 -9.13 17.05
C THR A 108 3.14 -8.15 16.47
N ALA A 109 2.81 -8.28 15.19
CA ALA A 109 1.88 -7.39 14.50
C ALA A 109 0.41 -7.61 14.90
N THR A 110 0.06 -8.81 15.37
CA THR A 110 -1.32 -9.20 15.67
C THR A 110 -1.58 -9.44 17.16
N ALA A 111 -0.62 -9.06 18.01
CA ALA A 111 -0.74 -9.16 19.45
C ALA A 111 -1.91 -8.33 20.01
N GLY A 112 -2.68 -8.91 20.93
CA GLY A 112 -3.80 -8.22 21.58
C GLY A 112 -4.98 -7.95 20.65
N ILE A 113 -5.77 -6.93 21.00
CA ILE A 113 -7.08 -6.64 20.36
C ILE A 113 -7.00 -5.69 19.15
N GLY A 114 -5.81 -5.26 18.75
CA GLY A 114 -5.60 -4.23 17.73
C GLY A 114 -5.60 -2.80 18.28
N PRO A 115 -5.45 -1.76 17.43
CA PRO A 115 -5.25 -1.78 15.98
C PRO A 115 -4.04 -2.61 15.53
N TYR A 116 -4.12 -3.20 14.34
CA TYR A 116 -3.00 -3.94 13.76
C TYR A 116 -2.34 -3.09 12.65
N PRO A 117 -0.98 -2.97 12.62
CA PRO A 117 -0.04 -3.67 13.49
C PRO A 117 -0.03 -3.12 14.92
N SER A 118 -0.12 -4.01 15.91
CA SER A 118 -0.07 -3.67 17.33
C SER A 118 1.36 -3.48 17.85
N GLY A 119 2.33 -4.07 17.16
CA GLY A 119 3.74 -4.04 17.51
C GLY A 119 4.62 -4.10 16.27
N CYS A 120 5.85 -3.61 16.41
CA CYS A 120 6.88 -3.64 15.38
C CYS A 120 8.27 -3.41 16.01
N TYR A 121 9.31 -3.55 15.20
CA TYR A 121 10.66 -3.07 15.49
C TYR A 121 11.14 -2.11 14.41
N VAL A 122 12.13 -1.28 14.72
CA VAL A 122 12.84 -0.50 13.70
C VAL A 122 13.60 -1.45 12.76
N LEU A 123 13.61 -1.15 11.46
CA LEU A 123 14.37 -1.93 10.48
C LEU A 123 15.86 -1.61 10.59
N GLY A 124 16.68 -2.64 10.69
CA GLY A 124 18.12 -2.52 10.88
C GLY A 124 18.54 -2.62 12.34
N VAL A 125 19.84 -2.78 12.58
CA VAL A 125 20.42 -2.92 13.92
C VAL A 125 21.36 -1.75 14.18
N THR A 126 21.13 -1.01 15.27
CA THR A 126 22.03 0.10 15.66
C THR A 126 23.42 -0.44 15.99
N PRO A 127 24.49 0.12 15.40
CA PRO A 127 25.85 -0.26 15.73
C PRO A 127 26.27 0.26 17.12
N PRO A 128 27.19 -0.42 17.81
CA PRO A 128 27.83 0.16 19.00
C PRO A 128 28.59 1.44 18.64
N VAL A 129 28.68 2.37 19.59
CA VAL A 129 29.31 3.69 19.41
C VAL A 129 30.58 3.85 20.24
N THR A 130 30.78 3.02 21.26
CA THR A 130 31.95 3.06 22.12
C THR A 130 33.06 2.14 21.61
N LYS A 131 34.26 2.70 21.43
CA LYS A 131 35.46 1.92 21.11
C LYS A 131 35.86 1.01 22.29
N PRO A 132 36.19 -0.27 22.07
CA PRO A 132 36.71 -1.13 23.13
C PRO A 132 38.01 -0.58 23.71
N THR A 133 38.16 -0.69 25.03
CA THR A 133 39.45 -0.48 25.70
C THR A 133 40.13 -1.83 25.91
N VAL A 134 41.36 -1.95 25.42
CA VAL A 134 42.10 -3.22 25.37
C VAL A 134 43.33 -3.14 26.27
N THR A 135 43.53 -4.14 27.13
CA THR A 135 44.69 -4.21 28.03
C THR A 135 45.22 -5.65 28.10
N PRO A 136 46.28 -5.99 27.35
CA PRO A 136 46.91 -7.30 27.45
C PRO A 136 47.65 -7.48 28.78
N SER A 137 47.64 -8.69 29.31
CA SER A 137 48.38 -9.06 30.51
C SER A 137 48.93 -10.49 30.44
N GLY A 138 50.18 -10.67 30.86
CA GLY A 138 50.87 -11.96 30.85
C GLY A 138 51.41 -12.39 29.48
N GLY A 139 51.71 -13.68 29.35
CA GLY A 139 52.25 -14.31 28.14
C GLY A 139 53.78 -14.32 28.05
N VAL A 140 54.31 -15.21 27.23
CA VAL A 140 55.75 -15.39 26.96
C VAL A 140 56.10 -15.44 25.46
N GLU A 141 55.11 -15.48 24.57
CA GLU A 141 55.33 -15.60 23.13
C GLU A 141 55.82 -14.29 22.48
N ALA A 142 55.90 -14.28 21.14
CA ALA A 142 56.23 -13.09 20.39
C ALA A 142 55.17 -11.99 20.59
N ASP A 143 55.60 -10.74 20.41
CA ASP A 143 54.68 -9.62 20.43
C ASP A 143 53.83 -9.60 19.16
N VAL A 144 52.53 -9.38 19.35
CA VAL A 144 51.55 -9.19 18.28
C VAL A 144 50.78 -7.91 18.54
N THR A 145 50.37 -7.25 17.47
CA THR A 145 49.52 -6.06 17.53
C THR A 145 48.10 -6.44 17.13
N ARG A 146 47.15 -6.19 18.03
CA ARG A 146 45.73 -6.50 17.82
C ARG A 146 44.87 -5.24 17.95
N SER A 147 43.84 -5.17 17.10
CA SER A 147 42.70 -4.27 17.27
C SER A 147 41.42 -5.09 17.32
N TYR A 148 40.43 -4.60 18.06
CA TYR A 148 39.16 -5.26 18.27
C TYR A 148 37.99 -4.37 17.85
N VAL A 149 36.96 -5.00 17.33
CA VAL A 149 35.63 -4.42 17.10
C VAL A 149 34.57 -5.39 17.60
N TYR A 150 33.37 -4.89 17.83
CA TYR A 150 32.22 -5.72 18.16
C TYR A 150 30.96 -5.23 17.46
N THR A 151 30.00 -6.13 17.27
CA THR A 151 28.71 -5.87 16.63
C THR A 151 27.59 -6.30 17.56
N PHE A 152 26.38 -5.77 17.35
CA PHE A 152 25.17 -6.31 17.97
C PHE A 152 24.49 -7.31 17.03
N VAL A 153 23.95 -8.38 17.60
CA VAL A 153 23.17 -9.40 16.88
C VAL A 153 21.83 -9.60 17.57
N THR A 154 20.72 -9.40 16.84
CA THR A 154 19.36 -9.60 17.37
C THR A 154 19.04 -11.09 17.53
N GLN A 155 17.96 -11.41 18.24
CA GLN A 155 17.44 -12.79 18.31
C GLN A 155 17.06 -13.37 16.92
N TRP A 156 16.92 -12.52 15.91
CA TRP A 156 16.64 -12.91 14.54
C TRP A 156 17.91 -13.15 13.70
N GLY A 157 19.10 -13.05 14.29
CA GLY A 157 20.38 -13.23 13.60
C GLY A 157 20.77 -12.05 12.71
N GLU A 158 20.15 -10.87 12.93
CA GLU A 158 20.48 -9.64 12.20
C GLU A 158 21.66 -8.98 12.90
N GLU A 159 22.72 -8.68 12.15
CA GLU A 159 23.97 -8.14 12.68
C GLU A 159 24.17 -6.67 12.26
N SER A 160 24.66 -5.84 13.19
CA SER A 160 24.97 -4.43 12.94
C SER A 160 26.32 -4.23 12.25
N ALA A 161 26.55 -3.02 11.74
CA ALA A 161 27.91 -2.51 11.53
C ALA A 161 28.76 -2.56 12.82
N PRO A 162 30.10 -2.66 12.72
CA PRO A 162 30.98 -2.75 13.88
C PRO A 162 31.04 -1.44 14.68
N SER A 163 31.40 -1.57 15.94
CA SER A 163 31.89 -0.45 16.76
C SER A 163 33.07 0.24 16.10
N PRO A 164 33.40 1.49 16.48
CA PRO A 164 34.72 2.03 16.22
C PRO A 164 35.81 1.06 16.71
N ALA A 165 36.88 0.89 15.93
CA ALA A 165 37.98 0.01 16.28
C ALA A 165 38.68 0.47 17.55
N SER A 166 39.11 -0.50 18.36
CA SER A 166 40.01 -0.22 19.48
C SER A 166 41.32 0.38 18.98
N ILE A 167 42.06 1.03 19.87
CA ILE A 167 43.44 1.41 19.58
C ILE A 167 44.25 0.13 19.36
N ALA A 168 45.06 0.10 18.29
CA ALA A 168 45.98 -1.00 18.03
C ALA A 168 46.94 -1.14 19.21
N THR A 169 46.89 -2.30 19.86
CA THR A 169 47.61 -2.54 21.11
C THR A 169 48.56 -3.72 20.92
N THR A 170 49.80 -3.58 21.38
CA THR A 170 50.83 -4.62 21.30
C THR A 170 50.94 -5.37 22.63
N GLY A 171 51.01 -6.69 22.56
CA GLY A 171 51.14 -7.58 23.71
C GLY A 171 51.60 -8.96 23.26
N LYS A 172 51.78 -9.88 24.21
CA LYS A 172 52.20 -11.26 23.89
C LYS A 172 51.08 -12.01 23.18
N ALA A 173 51.42 -12.84 22.20
CA ALA A 173 50.45 -13.61 21.42
C ALA A 173 49.56 -14.52 22.30
N ASP A 174 50.16 -15.08 23.35
CA ASP A 174 49.54 -15.92 24.39
C ASP A 174 49.07 -15.14 25.64
N ALA A 175 49.15 -13.81 25.62
CA ALA A 175 48.59 -12.99 26.71
C ALA A 175 47.07 -13.14 26.79
N ALA A 176 46.52 -12.80 27.96
CA ALA A 176 45.09 -12.56 28.11
C ALA A 176 44.79 -11.09 27.75
N TRP A 177 43.89 -10.87 26.79
CA TRP A 177 43.56 -9.55 26.27
C TRP A 177 42.22 -9.09 26.84
N MET A 178 42.27 -8.28 27.89
CA MET A 178 41.05 -7.76 28.53
C MET A 178 40.45 -6.64 27.69
N LEU A 179 39.23 -6.86 27.20
CA LEU A 179 38.36 -5.86 26.60
C LEU A 179 37.42 -5.32 27.67
N SER A 180 37.25 -4.00 27.71
CA SER A 180 36.29 -3.29 28.55
C SER A 180 35.61 -2.16 27.79
N ASN A 181 34.61 -1.51 28.41
CA ASN A 181 33.79 -0.45 27.83
C ASN A 181 33.00 -0.90 26.59
N LEU A 182 32.50 -2.14 26.60
CA LEU A 182 31.60 -2.63 25.55
C LEU A 182 30.18 -2.12 25.84
N ASP A 183 29.59 -1.37 24.90
CA ASP A 183 28.22 -0.82 25.01
C ASP A 183 27.21 -1.90 25.31
N ILE A 184 26.16 -1.64 26.10
CA ILE A 184 25.00 -2.54 26.20
C ILE A 184 24.00 -2.27 25.07
N ALA A 185 22.95 -3.10 24.95
CA ALA A 185 21.90 -2.89 23.94
C ALA A 185 21.27 -1.48 24.04
N PRO A 186 20.87 -0.86 22.91
CA PRO A 186 20.26 0.47 22.91
C PRO A 186 18.94 0.49 23.71
N PRO A 187 18.71 1.49 24.57
CA PRO A 187 17.48 1.57 25.34
C PRO A 187 16.28 1.87 24.44
N ASN A 188 15.15 1.23 24.76
CA ASN A 188 13.85 1.49 24.10
C ASN A 188 12.98 2.49 24.85
N SER A 189 13.34 2.82 26.09
CA SER A 189 12.69 3.85 26.89
C SER A 189 13.68 4.43 27.91
N GLY A 190 13.31 5.58 28.48
CA GLY A 190 14.09 6.24 29.52
C GLY A 190 13.37 7.46 30.07
N ASN A 191 14.15 8.35 30.70
CA ASN A 191 13.65 9.51 31.44
C ASN A 191 14.03 10.83 30.76
N ILE A 192 13.18 11.83 30.95
CA ILE A 192 13.43 13.23 30.58
C ILE A 192 13.98 13.96 31.80
N SER A 193 15.06 14.71 31.60
CA SER A 193 15.71 15.50 32.66
C SER A 193 15.46 17.01 32.53
N ALA A 194 15.21 17.49 31.31
CA ALA A 194 14.88 18.89 31.05
C ALA A 194 14.21 19.04 29.68
N ALA A 195 13.38 20.07 29.51
CA ALA A 195 12.91 20.51 28.21
C ALA A 195 12.86 22.04 28.13
N ILE A 196 13.30 22.60 27.01
CA ILE A 196 13.42 24.05 26.79
C ILE A 196 12.64 24.40 25.53
N LYS A 197 11.65 25.29 25.67
CA LYS A 197 10.84 25.78 24.56
C LYS A 197 11.62 26.78 23.69
N ASP A 198 11.20 26.89 22.43
CA ASP A 198 11.74 27.80 21.41
C ASP A 198 13.25 27.64 21.17
N THR A 199 13.73 26.42 21.35
CA THR A 199 15.11 26.01 21.09
C THR A 199 15.09 24.86 20.09
N PRO A 200 15.78 24.95 18.93
CA PRO A 200 16.71 26.02 18.54
C PRO A 200 16.06 27.31 18.04
N SER A 201 14.76 27.30 17.75
CA SER A 201 13.99 28.47 17.33
C SER A 201 12.52 28.33 17.71
N ALA A 202 11.73 29.39 17.48
CA ALA A 202 10.30 29.40 17.77
C ALA A 202 9.57 28.21 17.11
N GLY A 203 8.70 27.55 17.88
CA GLY A 203 7.94 26.37 17.40
C GLY A 203 8.64 25.02 17.64
N TYR A 204 9.82 25.02 18.25
CA TYR A 204 10.53 23.80 18.65
C TYR A 204 10.67 23.69 20.17
N VAL A 205 10.95 22.47 20.63
CA VAL A 205 11.36 22.15 22.01
C VAL A 205 12.62 21.30 21.95
N GLN A 206 13.64 21.69 22.70
CA GLN A 206 14.82 20.88 22.94
C GLN A 206 14.63 20.09 24.24
N VAL A 207 14.68 18.76 24.17
CA VAL A 207 14.49 17.85 25.31
C VAL A 207 15.82 17.18 25.63
N THR A 208 16.18 17.09 26.91
CA THR A 208 17.37 16.38 27.40
C THR A 208 16.97 15.03 27.97
N LEU A 209 17.50 13.95 27.39
CA LEU A 209 17.18 12.57 27.76
C LEU A 209 18.32 11.95 28.61
N ASP A 210 18.01 10.87 29.32
CA ASP A 210 19.00 10.05 30.00
C ASP A 210 19.96 9.35 29.03
N SER A 211 19.47 8.91 27.88
CA SER A 211 20.24 8.37 26.76
C SER A 211 19.63 8.76 25.41
N VAL A 212 20.50 8.92 24.42
CA VAL A 212 20.10 9.05 23.01
C VAL A 212 20.71 7.94 22.13
N PHE A 213 21.26 6.90 22.76
CA PHE A 213 21.90 5.81 22.03
C PHE A 213 20.89 5.09 21.11
N GLY A 214 21.22 5.05 19.82
CA GLY A 214 20.40 4.48 18.75
C GLY A 214 19.21 5.35 18.32
N LEU A 215 19.06 6.59 18.80
CA LEU A 215 18.04 7.52 18.30
C LEU A 215 18.57 8.23 17.06
N ARG A 216 17.72 8.39 16.04
CA ARG A 216 18.06 9.10 14.80
C ARG A 216 17.02 10.18 14.50
N ALA A 217 17.45 11.27 13.85
CA ALA A 217 16.51 12.24 13.30
C ALA A 217 15.58 11.54 12.30
N GLY A 218 14.28 11.85 12.32
CA GLY A 218 13.24 11.18 11.56
C GLY A 218 12.52 10.06 12.31
N GLU A 219 13.11 9.51 13.39
CA GLU A 219 12.43 8.49 14.20
C GLU A 219 11.32 9.09 15.07
N THR A 220 10.37 8.24 15.45
CA THR A 220 9.22 8.60 16.28
C THR A 220 9.35 8.12 17.73
N VAL A 221 9.08 9.02 18.66
CA VAL A 221 9.16 8.78 20.12
C VAL A 221 7.90 9.30 20.80
N THR A 222 7.40 8.55 21.76
CA THR A 222 6.29 8.96 22.63
C THR A 222 6.84 9.48 23.94
N PHE A 223 6.44 10.69 24.33
CA PHE A 223 6.67 11.21 25.67
C PHE A 223 5.42 11.08 26.51
N ALA A 224 5.60 10.83 27.81
CA ALA A 224 4.52 10.70 28.77
C ALA A 224 4.95 11.25 30.15
N ALA A 225 3.98 11.54 31.01
CA ALA A 225 4.17 12.05 32.37
C ALA A 225 5.07 13.30 32.47
N VAL A 226 5.12 14.13 31.43
CA VAL A 226 5.85 15.41 31.43
C VAL A 226 5.03 16.44 32.21
N ALA A 227 5.59 16.98 33.30
CA ALA A 227 4.95 18.03 34.07
C ALA A 227 5.34 19.42 33.56
N GLY A 228 4.36 20.34 33.52
CA GLY A 228 4.51 21.73 33.08
C GLY A 228 4.41 21.94 31.56
N MET A 229 4.76 20.93 30.75
CA MET A 229 4.52 20.89 29.30
C MET A 229 3.56 19.75 28.96
N THR A 230 2.26 19.93 29.19
CA THR A 230 1.27 18.86 28.98
C THR A 230 1.18 18.42 27.53
N ASP A 231 1.40 19.33 26.59
CA ASP A 231 1.24 19.08 25.15
C ASP A 231 2.44 18.34 24.57
N LEU A 232 3.54 18.26 25.34
CA LEU A 232 4.66 17.36 25.01
C LEU A 232 4.29 15.89 25.27
N ASN A 233 3.23 15.59 26.02
CA ASN A 233 2.77 14.22 26.20
C ASN A 233 2.05 13.72 24.94
N GLY A 234 2.76 12.98 24.12
CA GLY A 234 2.29 12.50 22.83
C GLY A 234 3.43 11.91 22.00
N THR A 235 3.13 11.55 20.75
CA THR A 235 4.10 11.00 19.82
C THR A 235 4.64 12.09 18.89
N PHE A 236 5.96 12.20 18.81
CA PHE A 236 6.67 13.21 18.02
C PHE A 236 7.73 12.58 17.14
N THR A 237 7.93 13.16 15.97
CA THR A 237 9.08 12.87 15.10
C THR A 237 10.28 13.71 15.54
N LEU A 238 11.43 13.08 15.72
CA LEU A 238 12.66 13.75 16.09
C LEU A 238 13.19 14.57 14.92
N VAL A 239 13.38 15.87 15.13
CA VAL A 239 13.96 16.78 14.12
C VAL A 239 15.48 16.67 14.11
N SER A 240 16.09 16.53 15.28
CA SER A 240 17.53 16.31 15.41
C SER A 240 17.86 15.57 16.71
N VAL A 241 19.04 14.96 16.73
CA VAL A 241 19.60 14.23 17.86
C VAL A 241 21.06 14.65 18.03
N ASP A 242 21.42 15.10 19.22
CA ASP A 242 22.79 15.41 19.63
C ASP A 242 23.26 14.40 20.67
N SER A 243 24.11 13.49 20.22
CA SER A 243 24.70 12.42 21.05
C SER A 243 25.69 12.92 22.10
N ALA A 244 26.33 14.08 21.89
CA ALA A 244 27.31 14.61 22.83
C ALA A 244 26.62 15.22 24.07
N THR A 245 25.48 15.90 23.86
CA THR A 245 24.75 16.56 24.94
C THR A 245 23.51 15.79 25.41
N ARG A 246 23.18 14.66 24.77
CA ARG A 246 21.96 13.86 25.01
C ARG A 246 20.68 14.66 24.81
N LYS A 247 20.68 15.52 23.81
CA LYS A 247 19.56 16.41 23.50
C LYS A 247 18.90 16.03 22.19
N ILE A 248 17.59 16.13 22.14
CA ILE A 248 16.80 15.95 20.94
C ILE A 248 15.95 17.20 20.70
N VAL A 249 15.47 17.38 19.47
CA VAL A 249 14.56 18.47 19.11
C VAL A 249 13.28 17.91 18.52
N VAL A 250 12.13 18.42 18.97
CA VAL A 250 10.81 18.12 18.40
C VAL A 250 10.03 19.41 18.10
N SER A 251 9.09 19.35 17.17
CA SER A 251 8.19 20.47 16.88
C SER A 251 7.04 20.51 17.87
N LEU A 252 6.89 21.63 18.58
CA LEU A 252 5.75 21.92 19.45
C LEU A 252 5.44 23.43 19.35
N SER A 253 4.26 23.76 18.85
CA SER A 253 3.83 25.15 18.64
C SER A 253 3.32 25.81 19.92
N THR A 254 2.80 25.04 20.87
CA THR A 254 2.18 25.58 22.09
C THR A 254 3.24 26.07 23.07
N MET A 255 2.98 27.23 23.68
CA MET A 255 3.88 27.86 24.63
C MET A 255 3.62 27.30 26.03
N GLN A 256 4.55 26.46 26.51
CA GLN A 256 4.50 25.81 27.83
C GLN A 256 5.89 25.77 28.44
N ALA A 257 5.99 25.52 29.75
CA ALA A 257 7.26 25.53 30.48
C ALA A 257 7.43 24.23 31.26
N TYR A 258 8.56 23.55 31.05
CA TYR A 258 8.86 22.29 31.71
C TYR A 258 9.10 22.53 33.20
N THR A 259 8.47 21.73 34.06
CA THR A 259 8.68 21.80 35.50
C THR A 259 9.47 20.63 36.04
N ALA A 260 9.09 19.39 35.69
CA ALA A 260 9.73 18.17 36.17
C ALA A 260 9.23 16.91 35.43
N ALA A 261 9.86 15.77 35.75
CA ALA A 261 9.45 14.43 35.33
C ALA A 261 9.39 14.22 33.81
N GLY A 262 8.86 13.08 33.39
CA GLY A 262 8.70 12.71 32.00
C GLY A 262 9.49 11.46 31.63
N THR A 263 8.87 10.63 30.81
CA THR A 263 9.47 9.44 30.22
C THR A 263 9.40 9.53 28.71
N TRP A 264 10.31 8.85 28.04
CA TRP A 264 10.28 8.68 26.60
C TRP A 264 10.31 7.19 26.26
N THR A 265 9.60 6.80 25.20
CA THR A 265 9.56 5.43 24.68
C THR A 265 9.55 5.48 23.16
N ARG A 266 10.34 4.61 22.51
CA ARG A 266 10.32 4.49 21.04
C ARG A 266 8.99 3.95 20.56
N VAL A 267 8.46 4.48 19.47
CA VAL A 267 7.28 3.89 18.83
C VAL A 267 7.66 2.57 18.15
N ALA A 268 8.77 2.55 17.40
CA ALA A 268 9.41 1.30 16.96
C ALA A 268 10.65 1.00 17.82
N PRO A 269 10.55 0.05 18.78
CA PRO A 269 11.71 -0.37 19.56
C PRO A 269 12.78 -1.05 18.69
N HIS A 270 14.02 -1.03 19.17
CA HIS A 270 15.05 -1.96 18.73
C HIS A 270 14.72 -3.38 19.23
N ASN A 271 15.00 -4.39 18.42
CA ASN A 271 14.82 -5.80 18.79
C ASN A 271 15.94 -6.26 19.73
N THR A 272 15.88 -5.81 20.99
CA THR A 272 16.93 -6.03 22.00
C THR A 272 16.69 -7.27 22.86
N LEU A 273 15.51 -7.91 22.75
CA LEU A 273 15.22 -9.14 23.48
C LEU A 273 16.13 -10.26 22.94
N GLY A 274 16.87 -10.92 23.84
CA GLY A 274 17.82 -11.97 23.45
C GLY A 274 19.03 -11.46 22.64
N MET A 275 19.26 -10.14 22.59
CA MET A 275 20.37 -9.56 21.84
C MET A 275 21.73 -10.02 22.40
N SER A 276 22.66 -10.27 21.49
CA SER A 276 24.04 -10.68 21.78
C SER A 276 25.03 -9.74 21.09
N LYS A 277 26.32 -9.91 21.39
CA LYS A 277 27.42 -9.22 20.71
C LYS A 277 28.41 -10.21 20.17
N ARG A 278 28.91 -9.98 18.96
CA ARG A 278 30.05 -10.72 18.41
C ARG A 278 31.31 -9.87 18.53
N ILE A 279 32.39 -10.48 19.01
CA ILE A 279 33.70 -9.83 19.14
C ILE A 279 34.57 -10.32 17.99
N TYR A 280 35.24 -9.38 17.33
CA TYR A 280 36.18 -9.63 16.26
C TYR A 280 37.54 -9.02 16.59
N ARG A 281 38.61 -9.65 16.11
CA ARG A 281 39.98 -9.12 16.26
C ARG A 281 40.74 -9.16 14.95
N THR A 282 41.69 -8.25 14.78
CA THR A 282 42.56 -8.25 13.61
C THR A 282 43.49 -9.46 13.60
N LEU A 283 43.58 -10.14 12.46
CA LEU A 283 44.70 -11.01 12.12
C LEU A 283 45.37 -10.46 10.87
N THR A 284 46.69 -10.43 10.86
CA THR A 284 47.48 -10.02 9.70
C THR A 284 48.00 -11.26 9.00
N THR A 285 47.59 -11.45 7.76
CA THR A 285 48.09 -12.48 6.86
C THR A 285 48.87 -11.82 5.71
N SER A 286 49.44 -12.62 4.81
CA SER A 286 50.12 -12.10 3.62
C SER A 286 49.19 -11.36 2.65
N SER A 287 47.86 -11.53 2.77
CA SER A 287 46.85 -10.87 1.92
C SER A 287 46.28 -9.58 2.50
N GLY A 288 46.50 -9.29 3.78
CA GLY A 288 45.96 -8.09 4.43
C GLY A 288 45.77 -8.25 5.94
N THR A 289 45.14 -7.23 6.55
CA THR A 289 44.68 -7.30 7.94
C THR A 289 43.17 -7.31 7.97
N GLU A 290 42.58 -8.38 8.50
CA GLU A 290 41.13 -8.61 8.50
C GLU A 290 40.63 -8.88 9.92
N TYR A 291 39.37 -8.54 10.20
CA TYR A 291 38.74 -8.80 11.48
C TYR A 291 38.11 -10.19 11.49
N HIS A 292 38.60 -11.10 12.32
CA HIS A 292 38.08 -12.45 12.46
C HIS A 292 37.25 -12.61 13.73
N TYR A 293 36.17 -13.39 13.62
CA TYR A 293 35.28 -13.73 14.72
C TYR A 293 36.00 -14.49 15.84
N ILE A 294 35.74 -14.09 17.09
CA ILE A 294 36.32 -14.70 18.29
C ILE A 294 35.26 -15.38 19.13
N VAL A 295 34.22 -14.64 19.52
CA VAL A 295 33.22 -15.12 20.47
C VAL A 295 31.92 -14.34 20.34
N THR A 296 30.82 -14.98 20.76
CA THR A 296 29.54 -14.31 21.01
C THR A 296 29.30 -14.23 22.52
N ILE A 297 29.00 -13.03 23.01
CA ILE A 297 28.68 -12.77 24.43
C ILE A 297 27.29 -12.12 24.54
N GLY A 298 26.67 -12.16 25.72
CA GLY A 298 25.38 -11.50 25.95
C GLY A 298 25.46 -9.98 25.80
N ALA A 299 24.40 -9.32 25.31
CA ALA A 299 24.44 -7.87 25.09
C ALA A 299 24.55 -7.05 26.38
N ILE A 300 24.31 -7.63 27.55
CA ILE A 300 24.52 -6.97 28.86
C ILE A 300 25.99 -6.97 29.31
N THR A 301 26.84 -7.82 28.73
CA THR A 301 28.23 -7.99 29.14
C THR A 301 29.09 -6.83 28.65
N THR A 302 29.78 -6.13 29.55
CA THR A 302 30.57 -4.93 29.25
C THR A 302 32.08 -5.16 29.17
N ALA A 303 32.54 -6.38 29.46
CA ALA A 303 33.94 -6.78 29.41
C ALA A 303 34.10 -8.24 28.95
N TYR A 304 35.20 -8.55 28.27
CA TYR A 304 35.54 -9.90 27.82
C TYR A 304 37.06 -10.09 27.85
N ASN A 305 37.53 -11.24 28.30
CA ASN A 305 38.95 -11.55 28.34
C ASN A 305 39.30 -12.53 27.21
N ASP A 306 39.91 -12.04 26.14
CA ASP A 306 40.29 -12.87 25.00
C ASP A 306 41.57 -13.66 25.28
N THR A 307 41.44 -14.99 25.32
CA THR A 307 42.54 -15.94 25.43
C THR A 307 42.61 -16.89 24.23
N VAL A 308 41.93 -16.57 23.12
CA VAL A 308 41.86 -17.44 21.94
C VAL A 308 43.20 -17.40 21.20
N PRO A 309 43.86 -18.53 20.92
CA PRO A 309 45.09 -18.54 20.11
C PRO A 309 44.84 -18.08 18.66
N ASP A 310 45.85 -17.55 17.98
CA ASP A 310 45.71 -17.04 16.60
C ASP A 310 45.25 -18.11 15.61
N ILE A 311 45.65 -19.37 15.80
CA ILE A 311 45.16 -20.49 14.98
C ILE A 311 43.64 -20.71 15.15
N GLY A 312 43.09 -20.47 16.35
CA GLY A 312 41.66 -20.58 16.62
C GLY A 312 40.89 -19.41 16.02
N ALA A 313 41.43 -18.20 16.14
CA ALA A 313 40.85 -17.00 15.54
C ALA A 313 40.86 -17.06 14.00
N ALA A 314 41.89 -17.64 13.39
CA ALA A 314 41.98 -17.79 11.94
C ALA A 314 40.90 -18.71 11.33
N LEU A 315 40.31 -19.60 12.14
CA LEU A 315 39.15 -20.41 11.74
C LEU A 315 37.82 -19.64 11.86
N GLY A 316 37.83 -18.46 12.48
CA GLY A 316 36.69 -17.57 12.60
C GLY A 316 36.37 -16.88 11.27
N GLU A 317 35.08 -16.67 11.03
CA GLU A 317 34.58 -15.91 9.88
C GLU A 317 35.14 -14.48 9.89
N VAL A 318 35.51 -13.96 8.72
CA VAL A 318 35.88 -12.56 8.53
C VAL A 318 34.63 -11.70 8.66
N LEU A 319 34.69 -10.60 9.40
CA LEU A 319 33.59 -9.68 9.67
C LEU A 319 32.78 -9.37 8.39
N PRO A 320 31.57 -9.94 8.23
CA PRO A 320 30.78 -9.76 7.02
C PRO A 320 30.04 -8.41 7.02
N SER A 321 29.79 -7.86 8.22
CA SER A 321 28.89 -6.73 8.43
C SER A 321 29.56 -5.36 8.47
N ALA A 322 30.80 -5.23 7.97
CA ALA A 322 31.58 -4.00 8.05
C ALA A 322 30.84 -2.75 7.49
N SER A 323 29.97 -2.94 6.51
CA SER A 323 29.18 -1.89 5.84
C SER A 323 27.67 -2.00 6.06
N TRP A 324 27.20 -2.88 6.94
CA TRP A 324 25.76 -3.14 7.16
C TRP A 324 25.12 -2.05 8.01
N ASN A 325 24.88 -0.91 7.38
CA ASN A 325 24.21 0.23 8.00
C ASN A 325 22.69 0.00 8.06
N MET A 326 22.04 0.67 9.00
CA MET A 326 20.58 0.79 9.03
C MET A 326 20.08 1.60 7.82
N PRO A 327 18.84 1.37 7.34
CA PRO A 327 18.23 2.24 6.34
C PRO A 327 18.08 3.67 6.90
N PRO A 328 18.10 4.71 6.06
CA PRO A 328 17.76 6.07 6.47
C PRO A 328 16.41 6.11 7.20
N ALA A 329 16.30 6.94 8.25
CA ALA A 329 15.10 7.01 9.07
C ALA A 329 13.90 7.65 8.35
N ASP A 330 14.12 8.32 7.22
CA ASP A 330 13.09 8.96 6.39
C ASP A 330 12.80 8.19 5.08
N MET A 331 13.38 6.99 4.92
CA MET A 331 13.22 6.16 3.74
C MET A 331 11.77 5.71 3.55
N LYS A 332 11.29 5.76 2.29
CA LYS A 332 9.93 5.39 1.88
C LYS A 332 9.95 4.44 0.69
N GLY A 333 8.78 3.88 0.35
CA GLY A 333 8.60 3.10 -0.87
C GLY A 333 9.21 1.72 -0.85
N ILE A 334 9.31 1.06 0.32
CA ILE A 334 10.01 -0.22 0.38
C ILE A 334 9.42 -1.26 -0.58
N VAL A 335 10.28 -1.81 -1.44
CA VAL A 335 9.98 -2.91 -2.37
C VAL A 335 11.10 -3.95 -2.29
N VAL A 336 10.78 -5.20 -2.61
CA VAL A 336 11.76 -6.30 -2.62
C VAL A 336 11.80 -6.91 -4.02
N LEU A 337 12.96 -6.85 -4.66
CA LEU A 337 13.19 -7.42 -5.98
C LEU A 337 13.23 -8.95 -5.90
N ALA A 338 13.02 -9.62 -7.05
CA ALA A 338 12.97 -11.09 -7.12
C ALA A 338 14.26 -11.80 -6.67
N ASN A 339 15.40 -11.11 -6.64
CA ASN A 339 16.69 -11.61 -6.14
C ASN A 339 16.90 -11.35 -4.63
N GLY A 340 15.88 -10.90 -3.92
CA GLY A 340 15.92 -10.67 -2.47
C GLY A 340 16.58 -9.37 -2.04
N ILE A 341 16.91 -8.48 -2.97
CA ILE A 341 17.39 -7.12 -2.67
C ILE A 341 16.18 -6.24 -2.33
N ALA A 342 16.19 -5.61 -1.16
CA ALA A 342 15.23 -4.56 -0.85
C ALA A 342 15.70 -3.21 -1.42
N ALA A 343 14.76 -2.41 -1.88
CA ALA A 343 14.98 -1.05 -2.35
C ALA A 343 14.02 -0.08 -1.66
N GLY A 344 14.47 1.14 -1.47
CA GLY A 344 13.68 2.26 -0.92
C GLY A 344 14.28 3.57 -1.38
N PHE A 345 13.61 4.70 -1.13
CA PHE A 345 14.11 6.00 -1.55
C PHE A 345 13.92 7.08 -0.49
N THR A 346 14.79 8.09 -0.55
CA THR A 346 14.68 9.35 0.19
C THR A 346 15.03 10.48 -0.78
N GLY A 347 14.13 11.45 -0.96
CA GLY A 347 14.36 12.57 -1.88
C GLY A 347 14.63 12.09 -3.31
N ASN A 348 15.83 12.34 -3.82
CA ASN A 348 16.30 11.94 -5.14
C ASN A 348 17.27 10.74 -5.11
N GLU A 349 17.40 10.04 -3.99
CA GLU A 349 18.31 8.89 -3.84
C GLU A 349 17.55 7.58 -3.65
N VAL A 350 18.01 6.54 -4.34
CA VAL A 350 17.59 5.15 -4.15
C VAL A 350 18.64 4.41 -3.31
N TYR A 351 18.14 3.67 -2.34
CA TYR A 351 18.90 2.84 -1.43
C TYR A 351 18.64 1.37 -1.75
N PHE A 352 19.66 0.53 -1.63
CA PHE A 352 19.55 -0.91 -1.81
C PHE A 352 20.11 -1.65 -0.60
N SER A 353 19.49 -2.77 -0.24
CA SER A 353 19.98 -3.66 0.80
C SER A 353 20.94 -4.71 0.27
N GLU A 354 21.63 -5.38 1.18
CA GLU A 354 22.26 -6.67 0.89
C GLU A 354 21.19 -7.71 0.47
N PRO A 355 21.50 -8.64 -0.45
CA PRO A 355 20.57 -9.68 -0.87
C PRO A 355 20.13 -10.55 0.31
N PHE A 356 18.82 -10.76 0.45
CA PHE A 356 18.20 -11.53 1.54
C PHE A 356 18.48 -10.98 2.96
N LYS A 357 19.04 -9.77 3.07
CA LYS A 357 19.36 -9.08 4.32
C LYS A 357 18.79 -7.65 4.29
N PRO A 358 17.45 -7.50 4.33
CA PRO A 358 16.77 -6.21 4.27
C PRO A 358 17.04 -5.30 5.49
N TYR A 359 17.79 -5.77 6.49
CA TYR A 359 18.29 -4.97 7.62
C TYR A 359 19.63 -4.26 7.35
N ALA A 360 20.32 -4.59 6.25
CA ALA A 360 21.66 -4.09 5.93
C ALA A 360 21.65 -3.25 4.63
N TRP A 361 21.94 -1.95 4.74
CA TRP A 361 21.86 -0.97 3.65
C TRP A 361 23.21 -0.24 3.43
N PRO A 362 24.20 -0.89 2.80
CA PRO A 362 25.50 -0.30 2.56
C PRO A 362 25.44 1.03 1.80
N ALA A 363 26.19 2.02 2.27
CA ALA A 363 26.21 3.34 1.64
C ALA A 363 26.78 3.30 0.21
N ALA A 364 27.62 2.31 -0.10
CA ALA A 364 28.19 2.10 -1.43
C ALA A 364 27.14 1.75 -2.50
N TYR A 365 25.95 1.26 -2.10
CA TYR A 365 24.90 0.86 -3.06
C TYR A 365 23.96 2.00 -3.42
N ARG A 366 24.08 3.16 -2.75
CA ARG A 366 23.20 4.32 -2.99
C ARG A 366 23.35 4.83 -4.42
N GLN A 367 22.23 5.11 -5.06
CA GLN A 367 22.17 5.69 -6.40
C GLN A 367 21.45 7.03 -6.34
N THR A 368 22.11 8.08 -6.79
CA THR A 368 21.54 9.43 -6.82
C THR A 368 20.98 9.71 -8.21
N TYR A 369 19.78 10.27 -8.26
CA TYR A 369 19.11 10.70 -9.48
C TYR A 369 19.01 12.23 -9.54
N ASP A 370 18.74 12.80 -10.72
CA ASP A 370 18.71 14.26 -10.92
C ASP A 370 17.38 14.91 -10.51
N GLN A 371 16.38 14.12 -10.13
CA GLN A 371 15.04 14.58 -9.74
C GLN A 371 14.48 13.84 -8.53
N ASP A 372 13.63 14.53 -7.77
CA ASP A 372 12.91 13.94 -6.63
C ASP A 372 12.04 12.76 -7.06
N ILE A 373 12.17 11.66 -6.32
CA ILE A 373 11.42 10.43 -6.50
C ILE A 373 10.07 10.57 -5.76
N VAL A 374 9.00 10.17 -6.43
CA VAL A 374 7.63 10.16 -5.89
C VAL A 374 7.23 8.75 -5.47
N ALA A 375 7.60 7.75 -6.28
CA ALA A 375 7.30 6.35 -6.02
C ALA A 375 8.33 5.46 -6.73
N ILE A 376 8.49 4.24 -6.23
CA ILE A 376 9.23 3.18 -6.90
C ILE A 376 8.34 1.96 -7.05
N GLY A 377 8.54 1.20 -8.12
CA GLY A 377 7.83 -0.06 -8.37
C GLY A 377 8.77 -1.08 -8.98
N ILE A 378 8.37 -2.35 -8.96
CA ILE A 378 9.15 -3.45 -9.51
C ILE A 378 8.40 -4.14 -10.66
N ALA A 379 9.17 -4.56 -11.66
CA ALA A 379 8.75 -5.45 -12.73
C ALA A 379 9.83 -6.53 -12.90
N GLY A 380 9.64 -7.68 -12.24
CA GLY A 380 10.65 -8.75 -12.18
C GLY A 380 11.91 -8.30 -11.43
N THR A 381 13.02 -8.19 -12.14
CA THR A 381 14.32 -7.69 -11.62
C THR A 381 14.58 -6.23 -11.96
N THR A 382 13.66 -5.57 -12.66
CA THR A 382 13.77 -4.14 -13.00
C THR A 382 13.08 -3.31 -11.93
N LEU A 383 13.81 -2.39 -11.32
CA LEU A 383 13.24 -1.33 -10.53
C LEU A 383 12.86 -0.18 -11.47
N VAL A 384 11.64 0.34 -11.33
CA VAL A 384 11.17 1.54 -12.01
C VAL A 384 11.07 2.64 -10.97
N GLY A 385 11.81 3.74 -11.18
CA GLY A 385 11.73 4.94 -10.37
C GLY A 385 10.87 6.00 -11.06
N MET A 386 9.81 6.43 -10.38
CA MET A 386 8.90 7.45 -10.87
C MET A 386 9.15 8.76 -10.12
N THR A 387 9.37 9.85 -10.87
CA THR A 387 9.88 11.13 -10.34
C THR A 387 8.93 12.28 -10.64
N LYS A 388 9.28 13.49 -10.18
CA LYS A 388 8.61 14.75 -10.55
C LYS A 388 8.87 15.21 -11.99
N GLY A 389 9.54 14.43 -12.84
CA GLY A 389 9.74 14.75 -14.25
C GLY A 389 10.05 13.53 -15.10
N CYS A 390 11.32 13.14 -15.24
CA CYS A 390 11.72 12.00 -16.06
C CYS A 390 11.83 10.74 -15.21
N PRO A 391 11.09 9.66 -15.53
CA PRO A 391 11.25 8.39 -14.84
C PRO A 391 12.56 7.71 -15.26
N PHE A 392 12.97 6.72 -14.48
CA PHE A 392 14.16 5.91 -14.76
C PHE A 392 13.90 4.43 -14.46
N THR A 393 14.75 3.57 -15.01
CA THR A 393 14.81 2.15 -14.65
C THR A 393 16.18 1.84 -14.08
N ILE A 394 16.25 0.88 -13.16
CA ILE A 394 17.49 0.29 -12.68
C ILE A 394 17.37 -1.22 -12.88
N THR A 395 18.36 -1.78 -13.58
CA THR A 395 18.48 -3.23 -13.75
C THR A 395 19.80 -3.70 -13.15
N GLY A 396 19.78 -4.90 -12.57
CA GLY A 396 20.98 -5.50 -12.02
C GLY A 396 20.66 -6.74 -11.21
N VAL A 397 21.67 -7.59 -11.03
CA VAL A 397 21.56 -8.82 -10.22
C VAL A 397 22.30 -8.71 -8.89
N GLU A 398 23.28 -7.80 -8.81
CA GLU A 398 24.07 -7.51 -7.60
C GLU A 398 23.93 -6.04 -7.21
N PRO A 399 23.77 -5.69 -5.92
CA PRO A 399 23.57 -4.30 -5.51
C PRO A 399 24.70 -3.35 -5.94
N VAL A 400 25.95 -3.83 -5.92
CA VAL A 400 27.13 -3.01 -6.26
C VAL A 400 27.19 -2.61 -7.73
N THR A 401 26.59 -3.39 -8.62
CA THR A 401 26.59 -3.13 -10.07
C THR A 401 25.33 -2.42 -10.56
N MET A 402 24.28 -2.33 -9.73
CA MET A 402 23.00 -1.70 -10.09
C MET A 402 23.13 -0.24 -10.53
N GLY A 403 24.10 0.51 -10.01
CA GLY A 403 24.34 1.88 -10.46
C GLY A 403 24.70 2.01 -11.95
N GLY A 404 25.37 1.00 -12.51
CA GLY A 404 25.69 0.94 -13.95
C GLY A 404 24.50 0.58 -14.83
N GLY A 405 23.42 0.04 -14.25
CA GLY A 405 22.20 -0.33 -14.94
C GLY A 405 21.08 0.70 -14.83
N MET A 406 21.38 1.91 -14.34
CA MET A 406 20.43 3.02 -14.27
C MET A 406 20.25 3.68 -15.64
N GLU A 407 19.03 3.68 -16.16
CA GLU A 407 18.66 4.28 -17.43
C GLU A 407 17.58 5.35 -17.23
N LYS A 408 17.86 6.59 -17.66
CA LYS A 408 16.89 7.68 -17.67
C LYS A 408 16.03 7.60 -18.93
N LEU A 409 14.71 7.58 -18.77
CA LEU A 409 13.82 7.75 -19.90
C LEU A 409 13.90 9.20 -20.38
N GLY A 410 14.21 9.40 -21.67
CA GLY A 410 14.33 10.72 -22.32
C GLY A 410 13.00 11.45 -22.53
N VAL A 411 11.96 11.12 -21.76
CA VAL A 411 10.61 11.69 -21.85
C VAL A 411 10.17 12.20 -20.48
N ALA A 412 9.48 13.35 -20.46
CA ALA A 412 8.99 13.97 -19.23
C ALA A 412 7.58 13.46 -18.91
N TRP A 413 7.52 12.39 -18.12
CA TRP A 413 6.30 11.74 -17.64
C TRP A 413 6.28 11.71 -16.11
N PRO A 414 6.02 12.86 -15.46
CA PRO A 414 6.04 12.97 -14.01
C PRO A 414 4.93 12.12 -13.38
N CYS A 415 5.21 11.55 -12.21
CA CYS A 415 4.23 10.81 -11.44
C CYS A 415 3.33 11.76 -10.64
N MET A 416 2.03 11.71 -10.91
CA MET A 416 1.04 12.59 -10.28
C MET A 416 0.60 12.07 -8.91
N ALA A 417 0.54 10.75 -8.73
CA ALA A 417 0.05 10.13 -7.49
C ALA A 417 0.82 8.83 -7.18
N LYS A 418 1.50 8.80 -6.03
CA LYS A 418 2.15 7.59 -5.50
C LYS A 418 1.16 6.43 -5.37
N ARG A 419 -0.03 6.70 -4.83
CA ARG A 419 -1.07 5.68 -4.60
C ARG A 419 -1.77 5.22 -5.88
N GLY A 420 -1.57 5.92 -7.00
CA GLY A 420 -2.06 5.52 -8.32
C GLY A 420 -1.13 4.53 -9.04
N VAL A 421 0.00 4.15 -8.42
CA VAL A 421 0.97 3.20 -8.98
C VAL A 421 0.46 1.77 -8.86
N ALA A 422 0.59 0.99 -9.93
CA ALA A 422 0.27 -0.44 -9.95
C ALA A 422 1.33 -1.24 -10.72
N SER A 423 1.77 -2.37 -10.15
CA SER A 423 2.74 -3.28 -10.77
C SER A 423 2.04 -4.38 -11.58
N PHE A 424 2.16 -4.34 -12.91
CA PHE A 424 1.69 -5.38 -13.82
C PHE A 424 2.79 -6.38 -14.13
N ALA A 425 2.41 -7.54 -14.68
CA ALA A 425 3.36 -8.56 -15.12
C ALA A 425 4.36 -8.07 -16.20
N PHE A 426 3.99 -7.03 -16.96
CA PHE A 426 4.77 -6.50 -18.09
C PHE A 426 5.37 -5.11 -17.82
N GLY A 427 5.15 -4.52 -16.64
CA GLY A 427 5.67 -3.19 -16.29
C GLY A 427 4.94 -2.54 -15.12
N VAL A 428 5.43 -1.39 -14.69
CA VAL A 428 4.82 -0.57 -13.64
C VAL A 428 4.03 0.55 -14.28
N GLY A 429 2.73 0.63 -13.96
CA GLY A 429 1.84 1.68 -14.44
C GLY A 429 1.58 2.76 -13.40
N TYR A 430 1.46 4.00 -13.84
CA TYR A 430 1.17 5.15 -12.97
C TYR A 430 0.51 6.30 -13.75
N PRO A 431 -0.22 7.20 -13.05
CA PRO A 431 -0.81 8.37 -13.68
C PRO A 431 0.25 9.46 -13.93
N ALA A 432 0.32 9.91 -15.18
CA ALA A 432 1.07 11.09 -15.61
C ALA A 432 0.11 12.15 -16.22
N PRO A 433 0.54 13.40 -16.42
CA PRO A 433 -0.29 14.44 -17.02
C PRO A 433 -0.86 14.09 -18.41
N GLN A 434 -0.13 13.27 -19.18
CA GLN A 434 -0.52 12.87 -20.53
C GLN A 434 -1.46 11.67 -20.57
N GLY A 435 -1.58 10.91 -19.48
CA GLY A 435 -2.31 9.65 -19.44
C GLY A 435 -1.71 8.67 -18.42
N MET A 436 -2.22 7.44 -18.40
CA MET A 436 -1.59 6.34 -17.66
C MET A 436 -0.39 5.85 -18.45
N VAL A 437 0.79 6.01 -17.87
CA VAL A 437 2.07 5.55 -18.42
C VAL A 437 2.36 4.16 -17.87
N ILE A 438 2.92 3.28 -18.69
CA ILE A 438 3.52 2.02 -18.23
C ILE A 438 4.99 1.98 -18.66
N ILE A 439 5.86 1.62 -17.72
CA ILE A 439 7.30 1.47 -17.91
C ILE A 439 7.70 0.03 -17.57
N GLY A 440 8.46 -0.61 -18.46
CA GLY A 440 8.90 -1.98 -18.32
C GLY A 440 9.71 -2.41 -19.53
N ALA A 441 9.39 -3.56 -20.12
CA ALA A 441 10.00 -3.98 -21.40
C ALA A 441 9.66 -3.03 -22.56
N GLY A 442 8.55 -2.30 -22.46
CA GLY A 442 8.17 -1.23 -23.37
C GLY A 442 7.59 -0.05 -22.57
N ASN A 443 7.77 1.15 -23.11
CA ASN A 443 7.37 2.40 -22.48
C ASN A 443 6.29 3.06 -23.34
N ASP A 444 5.06 3.18 -22.84
CA ASP A 444 3.95 3.75 -23.61
C ASP A 444 2.89 4.39 -22.70
N ILE A 445 2.12 5.31 -23.27
CA ILE A 445 0.91 5.86 -22.66
C ILE A 445 -0.26 4.96 -23.08
N VAL A 446 -0.76 4.15 -22.15
CA VAL A 446 -1.77 3.12 -22.42
C VAL A 446 -3.15 3.73 -22.67
N THR A 447 -3.43 4.92 -22.14
CA THR A 447 -4.73 5.58 -22.27
C THR A 447 -4.83 6.50 -23.47
N LYS A 448 -3.80 6.59 -24.33
CA LYS A 448 -3.76 7.54 -25.46
C LYS A 448 -4.92 7.38 -26.45
N ASP A 449 -5.39 6.16 -26.65
CA ASP A 449 -6.49 5.86 -27.57
C ASP A 449 -7.87 6.04 -26.92
N LEU A 450 -7.93 6.07 -25.58
CA LEU A 450 -9.16 6.21 -24.80
C LEU A 450 -9.47 7.67 -24.47
N PHE A 451 -8.45 8.47 -24.11
CA PHE A 451 -8.62 9.82 -23.60
C PHE A 451 -7.83 10.84 -24.40
N THR A 452 -8.38 12.03 -24.54
CA THR A 452 -7.57 13.24 -24.75
C THR A 452 -6.92 13.67 -23.44
N GLN A 453 -5.85 14.47 -23.52
CA GLN A 453 -5.18 14.98 -22.32
C GLN A 453 -6.12 15.77 -21.40
N LYS A 454 -7.06 16.53 -21.98
CA LYS A 454 -8.04 17.31 -21.22
C LYS A 454 -9.00 16.40 -20.45
N GLU A 455 -9.57 15.40 -21.10
CA GLU A 455 -10.49 14.44 -20.47
C GLU A 455 -9.78 13.61 -19.39
N TRP A 456 -8.50 13.31 -19.58
CA TRP A 456 -7.70 12.65 -18.56
C TRP A 456 -7.52 13.53 -17.32
N ALA A 457 -7.23 14.81 -17.51
CA ALA A 457 -7.10 15.78 -16.42
C ALA A 457 -8.41 15.97 -15.64
N GLU A 458 -9.57 15.85 -16.30
CA GLU A 458 -10.89 15.90 -15.66
C GLU A 458 -11.13 14.75 -14.67
N LEU A 459 -10.39 13.64 -14.76
CA LEU A 459 -10.45 12.56 -13.76
C LEU A 459 -9.67 12.89 -12.48
N ASN A 460 -8.95 14.02 -12.44
CA ASN A 460 -8.09 14.42 -11.33
C ASN A 460 -7.04 13.35 -10.93
N PRO A 461 -6.06 13.06 -11.81
CA PRO A 461 -5.10 11.96 -11.62
C PRO A 461 -4.24 12.01 -10.35
N GLU A 462 -4.12 13.17 -9.71
CA GLU A 462 -3.41 13.35 -8.43
C GLU A 462 -4.10 12.63 -7.27
N THR A 463 -5.40 12.34 -7.41
CA THR A 463 -6.20 11.65 -6.38
C THR A 463 -6.26 10.13 -6.55
N PHE A 464 -5.57 9.59 -7.56
CA PHE A 464 -5.71 8.18 -7.91
C PHE A 464 -5.21 7.24 -6.80
N ILE A 465 -6.01 6.20 -6.57
CA ILE A 465 -5.69 5.06 -5.72
C ILE A 465 -5.90 3.79 -6.51
N ALA A 466 -4.84 3.04 -6.79
CA ALA A 466 -4.90 1.98 -7.78
C ALA A 466 -4.21 0.69 -7.36
N ALA A 467 -4.70 -0.41 -7.92
CA ALA A 467 -4.06 -1.71 -7.89
C ALA A 467 -4.32 -2.43 -9.22
N SER A 468 -3.44 -3.36 -9.56
CA SER A 468 -3.63 -4.24 -10.71
C SER A 468 -4.09 -5.62 -10.26
N ALA A 469 -5.15 -6.13 -10.87
CA ALA A 469 -5.60 -7.52 -10.70
C ALA A 469 -6.09 -8.06 -12.05
N ASP A 470 -5.77 -9.31 -12.37
CA ASP A 470 -6.15 -9.97 -13.64
C ASP A 470 -5.82 -9.15 -14.91
N ASN A 471 -4.64 -8.52 -14.96
CA ASN A 471 -4.20 -7.60 -16.02
C ASN A 471 -5.06 -6.33 -16.21
N ARG A 472 -5.94 -6.03 -15.27
CA ARG A 472 -6.76 -4.81 -15.24
C ARG A 472 -6.20 -3.81 -14.26
N TYR A 473 -6.29 -2.55 -14.64
CA TYR A 473 -6.03 -1.42 -13.76
C TYR A 473 -7.34 -1.01 -13.10
N TYR A 474 -7.42 -1.19 -11.79
CA TYR A 474 -8.51 -0.72 -10.97
C TYR A 474 -8.06 0.56 -10.27
N ALA A 475 -8.76 1.67 -10.49
CA ALA A 475 -8.39 2.95 -9.89
C ALA A 475 -9.60 3.68 -9.32
N GLY A 476 -9.49 4.09 -8.06
CA GLY A 476 -10.35 5.09 -7.45
C GLY A 476 -9.83 6.49 -7.75
N TYR A 477 -10.74 7.45 -7.87
CA TYR A 477 -10.45 8.86 -8.13
C TYR A 477 -11.50 9.75 -7.47
N THR A 478 -11.14 11.00 -7.19
CA THR A 478 -12.04 11.97 -6.54
C THR A 478 -12.16 13.24 -7.39
N VAL A 479 -13.40 13.57 -7.75
CA VAL A 479 -13.77 14.77 -8.51
C VAL A 479 -14.97 15.41 -7.80
N ASP A 480 -14.90 16.71 -7.55
CA ASP A 480 -15.98 17.48 -6.90
C ASP A 480 -16.54 16.79 -5.64
N GLU A 481 -15.64 16.34 -4.75
CA GLU A 481 -15.92 15.59 -3.51
C GLU A 481 -16.59 14.21 -3.69
N SER A 482 -16.88 13.81 -4.93
CA SER A 482 -17.40 12.50 -5.28
C SER A 482 -16.24 11.53 -5.57
N SER A 483 -16.15 10.46 -4.78
CA SER A 483 -15.19 9.38 -5.01
C SER A 483 -15.85 8.25 -5.80
N LEU A 484 -15.22 7.89 -6.91
CA LEU A 484 -15.67 6.85 -7.82
C LEU A 484 -14.50 5.95 -8.18
N MET A 485 -14.81 4.82 -8.81
CA MET A 485 -13.82 3.87 -9.30
C MET A 485 -13.96 3.72 -10.81
N PHE A 486 -12.90 3.34 -11.50
CA PHE A 486 -12.94 2.89 -12.87
C PHE A 486 -12.04 1.68 -13.08
N VAL A 487 -12.30 0.98 -14.18
CA VAL A 487 -11.52 -0.17 -14.62
C VAL A 487 -11.05 0.08 -16.04
N ILE A 488 -9.78 -0.22 -16.30
CA ILE A 488 -9.19 -0.27 -17.63
C ILE A 488 -8.58 -1.65 -17.83
N ASP A 489 -9.03 -2.37 -18.85
CA ASP A 489 -8.43 -3.61 -19.31
C ASP A 489 -7.45 -3.31 -20.45
N LYS A 490 -6.17 -3.63 -20.28
CA LYS A 490 -5.17 -3.39 -21.34
C LYS A 490 -5.36 -4.34 -22.53
N GLY A 491 -6.00 -5.49 -22.32
CA GLY A 491 -6.25 -6.47 -23.39
C GLY A 491 -7.27 -6.01 -24.44
N GLU A 492 -8.04 -4.95 -24.15
CA GLU A 492 -9.16 -4.50 -24.97
C GLU A 492 -9.02 -3.04 -25.40
N SER A 493 -9.37 -2.74 -26.66
CA SER A 493 -9.22 -1.40 -27.25
C SER A 493 -10.21 -0.35 -26.71
N ALA A 494 -11.32 -0.78 -26.12
CA ALA A 494 -12.37 0.08 -25.58
C ALA A 494 -12.83 -0.43 -24.21
N SER A 495 -11.93 -0.31 -23.22
CA SER A 495 -12.04 -1.01 -21.94
C SER A 495 -12.37 -0.13 -20.75
N PHE A 496 -12.57 1.18 -20.95
CA PHE A 496 -12.90 2.08 -19.84
C PHE A 496 -14.32 1.82 -19.36
N VAL A 497 -14.47 1.47 -18.10
CA VAL A 497 -15.76 1.28 -17.43
C VAL A 497 -15.73 2.02 -16.09
N LYS A 498 -16.78 2.81 -15.80
CA LYS A 498 -16.94 3.48 -14.51
C LYS A 498 -17.60 2.54 -13.51
N VAL A 499 -17.30 2.72 -12.23
CA VAL A 499 -17.83 1.94 -11.13
C VAL A 499 -18.23 2.91 -10.03
N ASN A 500 -19.50 2.88 -9.65
CA ASN A 500 -20.08 3.74 -8.62
C ASN A 500 -19.79 3.17 -7.23
N GLN A 501 -18.51 3.05 -6.90
CA GLN A 501 -18.05 2.63 -5.58
C GLN A 501 -17.08 3.69 -5.05
N ARG A 502 -17.41 4.24 -3.88
CA ARG A 502 -16.47 5.04 -3.10
C ARG A 502 -15.48 4.11 -2.44
N ILE A 503 -14.20 4.38 -2.64
CA ILE A 503 -13.11 3.62 -2.03
C ILE A 503 -12.07 4.59 -1.46
N THR A 504 -11.46 4.22 -0.34
CA THR A 504 -10.38 4.99 0.30
C THR A 504 -9.03 4.31 0.13
N ALA A 505 -9.02 2.99 -0.08
CA ALA A 505 -7.85 2.19 -0.41
C ALA A 505 -8.23 0.96 -1.25
N ILE A 506 -7.24 0.42 -1.96
CA ILE A 506 -7.39 -0.77 -2.81
C ILE A 506 -6.11 -1.60 -2.71
N TRP A 507 -6.26 -2.92 -2.72
CA TRP A 507 -5.15 -3.87 -2.61
C TRP A 507 -5.47 -5.14 -3.35
N ALA A 508 -4.56 -5.56 -4.24
CA ALA A 508 -4.60 -6.88 -4.83
C ALA A 508 -3.74 -7.82 -3.98
N ASP A 509 -4.33 -8.82 -3.34
CA ASP A 509 -3.58 -9.76 -2.52
C ASP A 509 -2.89 -10.81 -3.42
N PRO A 510 -1.55 -10.87 -3.43
CA PRO A 510 -0.82 -11.86 -4.21
C PRO A 510 -1.06 -13.31 -3.74
N GLN A 511 -1.43 -13.52 -2.47
CA GLN A 511 -1.59 -14.85 -1.89
C GLN A 511 -2.91 -15.51 -2.32
N THR A 512 -4.01 -14.77 -2.25
CA THR A 512 -5.34 -15.28 -2.63
C THR A 512 -5.73 -14.97 -4.08
N GLY A 513 -5.01 -14.06 -4.74
CA GLY A 513 -5.38 -13.52 -6.06
C GLY A 513 -6.68 -12.70 -6.03
N ARG A 514 -7.12 -12.24 -4.86
CA ARG A 514 -8.36 -11.48 -4.69
C ARG A 514 -8.07 -9.99 -4.56
N LEU A 515 -9.00 -9.18 -5.01
CA LEU A 515 -8.94 -7.73 -4.87
C LEU A 515 -9.77 -7.31 -3.66
N TYR A 516 -9.22 -6.43 -2.84
CA TYR A 516 -9.86 -5.87 -1.66
C TYR A 516 -9.92 -4.36 -1.77
N VAL A 517 -11.01 -3.79 -1.27
CA VAL A 517 -11.25 -2.34 -1.23
C VAL A 517 -11.62 -1.93 0.18
N ALA A 518 -11.17 -0.75 0.60
CA ALA A 518 -11.61 -0.14 1.84
C ALA A 518 -12.66 0.94 1.57
N ALA A 519 -13.73 0.94 2.34
CA ALA A 519 -14.78 1.95 2.34
C ALA A 519 -15.36 2.06 3.76
N ASP A 520 -15.70 3.27 4.19
CA ASP A 520 -16.32 3.53 5.51
C ASP A 520 -15.57 2.86 6.68
N LYS A 521 -14.22 2.92 6.64
CA LYS A 521 -13.31 2.30 7.61
C LYS A 521 -13.42 0.76 7.73
N LYS A 522 -14.00 0.10 6.72
CA LYS A 522 -14.15 -1.36 6.64
C LYS A 522 -13.46 -1.89 5.41
N ILE A 523 -13.07 -3.16 5.46
CA ILE A 523 -12.42 -3.88 4.36
C ILE A 523 -13.45 -4.81 3.73
N TYR A 524 -13.54 -4.74 2.40
CA TYR A 524 -14.42 -5.56 1.59
C TYR A 524 -13.63 -6.32 0.52
N GLN A 525 -14.01 -7.56 0.24
CA GLN A 525 -13.58 -8.26 -0.97
C GLN A 525 -14.36 -7.71 -2.16
N TRP A 526 -13.65 -7.20 -3.17
CA TRP A 526 -14.24 -6.69 -4.40
C TRP A 526 -14.92 -7.82 -5.18
N GLU A 527 -16.17 -7.58 -5.62
CA GLU A 527 -17.02 -8.57 -6.31
C GLU A 527 -17.18 -9.91 -5.55
N GLY A 528 -16.97 -9.92 -4.23
CA GLY A 528 -17.02 -11.13 -3.42
C GLY A 528 -18.43 -11.62 -3.09
N ASN A 529 -19.46 -10.76 -3.15
CA ASN A 529 -20.81 -11.13 -2.76
C ASN A 529 -21.67 -11.48 -3.98
N ALA A 530 -21.77 -12.78 -4.28
CA ALA A 530 -22.60 -13.28 -5.38
C ALA A 530 -24.10 -13.00 -5.23
N GLY A 531 -24.60 -12.77 -4.00
CA GLY A 531 -26.00 -12.47 -3.74
C GLY A 531 -26.41 -11.03 -4.03
N THR A 532 -25.44 -10.13 -4.20
CA THR A 532 -25.68 -8.72 -4.50
C THR A 532 -25.11 -8.39 -5.86
N LYS A 533 -25.92 -7.78 -6.73
CA LYS A 533 -25.48 -7.30 -8.05
C LYS A 533 -25.59 -5.79 -8.09
N LEU A 534 -24.52 -5.13 -8.52
CA LEU A 534 -24.55 -3.71 -8.79
C LEU A 534 -25.43 -3.46 -10.01
N SER A 535 -26.35 -2.50 -9.90
CA SER A 535 -27.13 -2.05 -11.05
C SER A 535 -26.19 -1.33 -12.02
N TYR A 536 -26.11 -1.83 -13.24
CA TYR A 536 -25.37 -1.20 -14.32
C TYR A 536 -26.21 -0.18 -15.08
N GLU A 537 -25.51 0.69 -15.79
CA GLU A 537 -26.06 1.55 -16.83
C GLU A 537 -25.16 1.47 -18.06
N TRP A 538 -25.76 1.19 -19.22
CA TRP A 538 -25.08 1.18 -20.50
C TRP A 538 -25.86 2.00 -21.52
N LYS A 539 -25.19 2.96 -22.18
CA LYS A 539 -25.78 3.81 -23.23
C LYS A 539 -25.03 3.62 -24.54
N SER A 540 -25.76 3.31 -25.61
CA SER A 540 -25.18 3.08 -26.95
C SER A 540 -24.60 4.34 -27.58
N LYS A 541 -23.88 4.20 -28.69
CA LYS A 541 -23.59 5.31 -29.62
C LYS A 541 -24.84 6.03 -30.12
N LYS A 542 -24.63 7.17 -30.78
CA LYS A 542 -25.62 7.84 -31.62
C LYS A 542 -25.74 7.11 -32.96
N PHE A 543 -26.82 6.36 -33.17
CA PHE A 543 -27.11 5.73 -34.45
C PHE A 543 -27.77 6.75 -35.36
N ILE A 544 -27.00 7.22 -36.36
CA ILE A 544 -27.47 8.18 -37.34
C ILE A 544 -28.01 7.42 -38.56
N THR A 545 -29.25 7.70 -38.93
CA THR A 545 -29.91 7.12 -40.10
C THR A 545 -29.96 8.17 -41.21
N VAL A 546 -29.80 7.74 -42.48
CA VAL A 546 -29.76 8.68 -43.62
C VAL A 546 -31.13 9.35 -43.82
N PRO A 547 -32.26 8.62 -43.85
CA PRO A 547 -33.57 9.21 -43.64
C PRO A 547 -33.98 9.17 -42.14
N PRO A 548 -34.79 10.12 -41.68
CA PRO A 548 -35.46 10.04 -40.38
C PRO A 548 -36.41 8.84 -40.34
N ILE A 549 -36.20 7.93 -39.39
CA ILE A 549 -37.03 6.72 -39.26
C ILE A 549 -37.69 6.62 -37.88
N ASN A 550 -38.77 5.83 -37.83
CA ASN A 550 -39.42 5.43 -36.59
C ASN A 550 -39.15 3.95 -36.35
N TYR A 551 -38.57 3.61 -35.19
CA TYR A 551 -38.46 2.21 -34.76
C TYR A 551 -39.71 1.84 -33.97
N GLY A 552 -40.58 1.01 -34.56
CA GLY A 552 -41.85 0.60 -33.95
C GLY A 552 -41.78 -0.67 -33.10
N ALA A 553 -40.66 -1.40 -33.09
CA ALA A 553 -40.50 -2.63 -32.32
C ALA A 553 -39.07 -2.80 -31.80
N ALA A 554 -38.95 -3.35 -30.58
CA ALA A 554 -37.68 -3.72 -29.98
C ALA A 554 -37.76 -5.10 -29.31
N LYS A 555 -36.62 -5.77 -29.21
CA LYS A 555 -36.43 -7.00 -28.43
C LYS A 555 -35.09 -6.92 -27.72
N VAL A 556 -35.08 -7.27 -26.44
CA VAL A 556 -33.86 -7.39 -25.65
C VAL A 556 -33.69 -8.87 -25.31
N ASP A 557 -32.55 -9.44 -25.69
CA ASP A 557 -32.19 -10.81 -25.34
C ASP A 557 -31.50 -10.75 -23.96
N ALA A 558 -32.25 -11.01 -22.89
CA ALA A 558 -31.79 -10.95 -21.51
C ALA A 558 -32.06 -12.25 -20.75
N ASP A 559 -31.24 -12.52 -19.75
CA ASP A 559 -31.35 -13.68 -18.87
C ASP A 559 -31.84 -13.21 -17.48
N PHE A 560 -33.06 -13.61 -17.14
CA PHE A 560 -33.72 -13.22 -15.89
C PHE A 560 -33.63 -14.31 -14.82
N ASP A 561 -33.00 -15.44 -15.12
CA ASP A 561 -32.90 -16.55 -14.18
C ASP A 561 -31.97 -16.17 -13.01
N MET A 562 -32.36 -16.56 -11.80
CA MET A 562 -31.52 -16.48 -10.60
C MET A 562 -30.99 -17.86 -10.29
N SER A 563 -29.68 -17.98 -10.06
CA SER A 563 -29.03 -19.20 -9.59
C SER A 563 -29.44 -19.52 -8.14
N GLU A 564 -29.34 -20.80 -7.76
CA GLU A 564 -29.64 -21.25 -6.38
C GLU A 564 -28.78 -20.52 -5.34
N ALA A 565 -27.51 -20.25 -5.66
CA ALA A 565 -26.60 -19.49 -4.79
C ALA A 565 -27.06 -18.04 -4.59
N GLU A 566 -27.58 -17.38 -5.62
CA GLU A 566 -28.10 -16.01 -5.54
C GLU A 566 -29.39 -15.96 -4.71
N ILE A 567 -30.28 -16.93 -4.88
CA ILE A 567 -31.50 -17.07 -4.08
C ILE A 567 -31.13 -17.30 -2.61
N GLY A 568 -30.22 -18.23 -2.32
CA GLY A 568 -29.77 -18.53 -0.97
C GLY A 568 -29.09 -17.33 -0.29
N ALA A 569 -28.28 -16.57 -1.01
CA ALA A 569 -27.61 -15.39 -0.48
C ALA A 569 -28.59 -14.22 -0.26
N ALA A 570 -29.56 -14.00 -1.16
CA ALA A 570 -30.60 -13.00 -0.99
C ALA A 570 -31.49 -13.31 0.23
N LEU A 571 -31.86 -14.58 0.43
CA LEU A 571 -32.57 -15.04 1.64
C LEU A 571 -31.73 -14.82 2.90
N SER A 572 -30.45 -15.21 2.87
CA SER A 572 -29.55 -15.04 4.02
C SER A 572 -29.38 -13.56 4.41
N ALA A 573 -29.27 -12.66 3.43
CA ALA A 573 -29.18 -11.22 3.66
C ALA A 573 -30.49 -10.64 4.21
N TYR A 574 -31.64 -11.11 3.72
CA TYR A 574 -32.95 -10.75 4.23
C TYR A 574 -33.13 -11.20 5.68
N ASP A 575 -32.79 -12.45 5.99
CA ASP A 575 -32.86 -13.02 7.34
C ASP A 575 -31.90 -12.31 8.30
N ALA A 576 -30.69 -11.95 7.85
CA ALA A 576 -29.73 -11.19 8.65
C ALA A 576 -30.20 -9.75 8.95
N ALA A 577 -30.85 -9.08 7.99
CA ALA A 577 -31.45 -7.76 8.22
C ALA A 577 -32.58 -7.83 9.25
N ILE A 578 -33.45 -8.84 9.14
CA ILE A 578 -34.49 -9.10 10.13
C ILE A 578 -33.89 -9.39 11.51
N ALA A 579 -32.88 -10.25 11.59
CA ALA A 579 -32.23 -10.59 12.86
C ALA A 579 -31.54 -9.37 13.50
N GLY A 580 -30.88 -8.53 12.70
CA GLY A 580 -30.27 -7.28 13.16
C GLY A 580 -31.31 -6.28 13.69
N ASN A 581 -32.40 -6.06 12.95
CA ASN A 581 -33.50 -5.20 13.39
C ASN A 581 -34.17 -5.77 14.65
N GLN A 582 -34.38 -7.09 14.73
CA GLN A 582 -34.91 -7.74 15.93
C GLN A 582 -33.99 -7.57 17.13
N ALA A 583 -32.67 -7.59 16.95
CA ALA A 583 -31.73 -7.32 18.03
C ALA A 583 -31.82 -5.87 18.53
N LEU A 584 -31.95 -4.89 17.62
CA LEU A 584 -32.17 -3.47 17.97
C LEU A 584 -33.48 -3.28 18.74
N VAL A 585 -34.57 -3.89 18.26
CA VAL A 585 -35.88 -3.90 18.93
C VAL A 585 -35.78 -4.54 20.32
N SER A 586 -35.09 -5.68 20.43
CA SER A 586 -34.98 -6.40 21.71
C SER A 586 -34.08 -5.68 22.73
N ALA A 587 -33.13 -4.88 22.25
CA ALA A 587 -32.23 -4.08 23.07
C ALA A 587 -32.79 -2.69 23.40
N ASP A 588 -33.98 -2.33 22.89
CA ASP A 588 -34.58 -0.99 22.99
C ASP A 588 -33.62 0.11 22.49
N ALA A 589 -32.82 -0.23 21.47
CA ALA A 589 -31.76 0.61 20.90
C ALA A 589 -32.12 1.08 19.47
N MET A 590 -33.41 1.32 19.23
CA MET A 590 -33.90 1.75 17.91
C MET A 590 -33.63 3.23 17.63
N ASN A 591 -33.31 4.00 18.66
CA ASN A 591 -33.04 5.43 18.58
C ASN A 591 -34.20 6.26 17.99
N ASP A 592 -35.45 5.80 18.21
CA ASP A 592 -36.69 6.38 17.68
C ASP A 592 -37.45 7.25 18.71
N ALA A 593 -36.93 7.35 19.93
CA ALA A 593 -37.57 8.09 21.02
C ALA A 593 -37.25 9.60 20.99
N LEU A 594 -38.23 10.42 21.34
CA LEU A 594 -38.12 11.90 21.45
C LEU A 594 -37.09 12.39 22.51
N ALA A 595 -36.54 11.50 23.34
CA ALA A 595 -35.60 11.81 24.42
C ALA A 595 -34.29 11.02 24.35
N ASP A 596 -33.99 10.37 23.22
CA ASP A 596 -32.73 9.65 23.03
C ASP A 596 -31.52 10.62 22.97
N PRO A 597 -30.30 10.18 23.35
CA PRO A 597 -29.10 11.01 23.25
C PRO A 597 -28.76 11.41 21.81
N CYS A 598 -29.30 10.70 20.82
CA CYS A 598 -29.04 10.85 19.38
C CYS A 598 -29.95 11.90 18.69
N LEU A 599 -30.56 12.82 19.46
CA LEU A 599 -31.49 13.82 18.94
C LEU A 599 -30.80 14.73 17.89
N GLY A 600 -31.22 14.64 16.63
CA GLY A 600 -30.66 15.41 15.51
C GLY A 600 -29.69 14.63 14.61
N GLU A 601 -29.39 13.37 14.90
CA GLU A 601 -28.61 12.49 14.02
C GLU A 601 -29.48 11.80 12.94
N TYR A 602 -30.78 11.65 13.20
CA TYR A 602 -31.75 11.00 12.32
C TYR A 602 -32.88 11.96 11.89
N GLU A 603 -33.52 11.69 10.75
CA GLU A 603 -34.69 12.44 10.28
C GLU A 603 -35.87 12.29 11.24
N LEU A 604 -36.79 13.27 11.24
CA LEU A 604 -37.95 13.26 12.13
C LEU A 604 -38.88 12.07 11.77
N GLY A 605 -38.89 11.04 12.62
CA GLY A 605 -39.56 9.76 12.36
C GLY A 605 -38.68 8.67 11.74
N GLY A 606 -37.35 8.87 11.68
CA GLY A 606 -36.35 7.84 11.36
C GLY A 606 -35.87 7.06 12.59
N ASP A 607 -35.17 5.96 12.34
CA ASP A 607 -34.66 5.03 13.35
C ASP A 607 -33.30 4.42 12.92
N GLU A 608 -32.71 3.58 13.78
CA GLU A 608 -31.47 2.83 13.48
C GLU A 608 -31.74 1.49 12.75
N MET A 609 -33.00 1.18 12.41
CA MET A 609 -33.33 -0.05 11.70
C MET A 609 -32.86 0.01 10.24
N ARG A 610 -32.42 -1.15 9.76
CA ARG A 610 -31.99 -1.30 8.38
C ARG A 610 -33.18 -1.71 7.50
N PRO A 611 -33.36 -1.11 6.31
CA PRO A 611 -34.40 -1.56 5.39
C PRO A 611 -34.16 -3.00 4.96
N ASN A 612 -35.25 -3.80 4.92
CA ASN A 612 -35.16 -5.18 4.46
C ASN A 612 -34.89 -5.22 2.94
N PRO A 613 -33.85 -5.94 2.49
CA PRO A 613 -33.53 -6.02 1.07
C PRO A 613 -34.62 -6.78 0.28
N PRO A 614 -34.86 -6.46 -1.00
CA PRO A 614 -35.85 -7.17 -1.81
C PRO A 614 -35.41 -8.61 -2.13
N LEU A 615 -36.35 -9.56 -2.08
CA LEU A 615 -36.11 -10.99 -2.38
C LEU A 615 -35.92 -11.28 -3.87
N THR A 616 -36.46 -10.43 -4.76
CA THR A 616 -36.22 -10.48 -6.21
C THR A 616 -35.34 -9.30 -6.61
N ILE A 617 -34.08 -9.57 -6.91
CA ILE A 617 -33.10 -8.53 -7.24
C ILE A 617 -33.06 -8.21 -8.74
N ASN A 618 -33.38 -9.17 -9.62
CA ASN A 618 -33.23 -9.02 -11.07
C ASN A 618 -34.26 -8.04 -11.67
N SER A 619 -33.79 -6.94 -12.23
CA SER A 619 -34.59 -5.96 -12.98
C SER A 619 -33.83 -5.45 -14.19
N LEU A 620 -34.57 -5.09 -15.25
CA LEU A 620 -34.01 -4.47 -16.45
C LEU A 620 -34.95 -3.40 -16.98
N GLN A 621 -34.43 -2.19 -17.09
CA GLN A 621 -35.08 -1.07 -17.74
C GLN A 621 -34.44 -0.83 -19.12
N PHE A 622 -35.29 -0.70 -20.12
CA PHE A 622 -34.94 -0.24 -21.46
C PHE A 622 -35.44 1.19 -21.63
N GLN A 623 -34.58 2.08 -22.14
CA GLN A 623 -34.97 3.42 -22.56
C GLN A 623 -34.58 3.69 -24.01
N LEU A 624 -35.49 4.34 -24.73
CA LEU A 624 -35.25 4.83 -26.08
C LEU A 624 -35.13 6.35 -26.07
N TRP A 625 -34.00 6.83 -26.56
CA TRP A 625 -33.72 8.24 -26.76
C TRP A 625 -33.70 8.53 -28.26
N ALA A 626 -34.42 9.56 -28.68
CA ALA A 626 -34.51 9.98 -30.06
C ALA A 626 -34.27 11.48 -30.15
N ASP A 627 -33.31 11.90 -30.99
CA ASP A 627 -32.84 13.28 -31.14
C ASP A 627 -32.49 13.97 -29.80
N GLY A 628 -31.93 13.20 -28.86
CA GLY A 628 -31.52 13.69 -27.54
C GLY A 628 -32.64 13.80 -26.50
N ALA A 629 -33.87 13.39 -26.82
CA ALA A 629 -34.99 13.35 -25.87
C ALA A 629 -35.42 11.92 -25.55
N LEU A 630 -35.71 11.63 -24.28
CA LEU A 630 -36.30 10.37 -23.85
C LEU A 630 -37.70 10.21 -24.47
N LYS A 631 -37.92 9.15 -25.24
CA LYS A 631 -39.22 8.87 -25.90
C LYS A 631 -39.98 7.73 -25.27
N PHE A 632 -39.28 6.75 -24.71
CA PHE A 632 -39.89 5.56 -24.18
C PHE A 632 -39.05 4.97 -23.06
N THR A 633 -39.73 4.47 -22.04
CA THR A 633 -39.14 3.69 -20.95
C THR A 633 -40.00 2.46 -20.73
N ASN A 634 -39.38 1.29 -20.60
CA ASN A 634 -40.08 0.03 -20.34
C ASN A 634 -39.31 -0.84 -19.38
N GLN A 635 -40.02 -1.50 -18.46
CA GLN A 635 -39.46 -2.56 -17.63
C GLN A 635 -39.54 -3.88 -18.41
N VAL A 636 -38.38 -4.45 -18.71
CA VAL A 636 -38.26 -5.70 -19.46
C VAL A 636 -38.19 -6.83 -18.44
N GLY A 637 -39.20 -7.70 -18.43
CA GLY A 637 -39.24 -8.88 -17.56
C GLY A 637 -39.09 -10.22 -18.32
N ASN A 638 -38.92 -10.18 -19.64
CA ASN A 638 -38.72 -11.35 -20.47
C ASN A 638 -38.13 -10.95 -21.83
N SER A 639 -37.66 -11.95 -22.60
CA SER A 639 -37.05 -11.76 -23.92
C SER A 639 -38.06 -11.68 -25.09
N ARG A 640 -39.34 -11.39 -24.82
CA ARG A 640 -40.34 -11.18 -25.88
C ARG A 640 -40.20 -9.77 -26.46
N ALA A 641 -40.48 -9.66 -27.76
CA ALA A 641 -40.52 -8.36 -28.42
C ALA A 641 -41.66 -7.48 -27.87
N PHE A 642 -41.41 -6.19 -27.75
CA PHE A 642 -42.39 -5.19 -27.34
C PHE A 642 -42.48 -4.05 -28.35
N ARG A 643 -43.63 -3.36 -28.35
CA ARG A 643 -43.89 -2.24 -29.27
C ARG A 643 -43.28 -0.96 -28.71
N LEU A 644 -42.69 -0.17 -29.60
CA LEU A 644 -42.21 1.18 -29.32
C LEU A 644 -43.29 2.20 -29.74
N PRO A 645 -43.29 3.42 -29.17
CA PRO A 645 -44.30 4.43 -29.47
C PRO A 645 -44.25 4.86 -30.95
N GLY A 646 -45.41 5.12 -31.54
CA GLY A 646 -45.48 5.73 -32.88
C GLY A 646 -45.31 7.26 -32.83
N GLY A 647 -45.39 7.90 -34.00
CA GLY A 647 -45.56 9.36 -34.08
C GLY A 647 -44.29 10.21 -33.94
N TYR A 648 -43.11 9.59 -33.90
CA TYR A 648 -41.84 10.29 -34.04
C TYR A 648 -41.12 9.83 -35.31
N LYS A 649 -40.27 10.67 -35.88
CA LYS A 649 -39.21 10.26 -36.80
C LYS A 649 -37.95 10.93 -36.29
N ALA A 650 -36.87 10.18 -36.18
CA ALA A 650 -35.62 10.68 -35.65
C ALA A 650 -34.47 10.34 -36.58
N ASP A 651 -33.52 11.26 -36.66
CA ASP A 651 -32.28 11.08 -37.39
C ASP A 651 -31.20 10.45 -36.51
N ASN A 652 -31.37 10.56 -35.19
CA ASN A 652 -30.49 9.97 -34.20
C ASN A 652 -31.28 9.15 -33.17
N VAL A 653 -30.87 7.90 -32.97
CA VAL A 653 -31.39 7.02 -31.94
C VAL A 653 -30.29 6.51 -31.02
N GLU A 654 -30.57 6.52 -29.73
CA GLU A 654 -29.71 6.06 -28.66
C GLU A 654 -30.51 5.15 -27.72
N ILE A 655 -29.86 4.10 -27.20
CA ILE A 655 -30.48 3.11 -26.32
C ILE A 655 -29.77 3.13 -24.99
N VAL A 656 -30.53 3.13 -23.89
CA VAL A 656 -30.01 2.97 -22.53
C VAL A 656 -30.59 1.69 -21.94
N LEU A 657 -29.71 0.87 -21.37
CA LEU A 657 -30.05 -0.28 -20.56
C LEU A 657 -29.59 -0.03 -19.13
N SER A 658 -30.51 -0.16 -18.17
CA SER A 658 -30.20 -0.02 -16.75
C SER A 658 -30.78 -1.18 -15.98
N GLY A 659 -29.98 -1.88 -15.17
CA GLY A 659 -30.47 -3.05 -14.44
C GLY A 659 -29.34 -3.94 -13.95
N ASN A 660 -29.68 -5.16 -13.58
CA ASN A 660 -28.72 -6.11 -13.02
C ASN A 660 -28.90 -7.55 -13.56
N VAL A 661 -29.30 -7.65 -14.82
CA VAL A 661 -29.44 -8.92 -15.53
C VAL A 661 -28.46 -9.01 -16.69
N LYS A 662 -28.09 -10.22 -17.09
CA LYS A 662 -27.22 -10.42 -18.24
C LYS A 662 -28.00 -10.11 -19.53
N VAL A 663 -27.43 -9.29 -20.42
CA VAL A 663 -27.98 -8.97 -21.74
C VAL A 663 -27.00 -9.37 -22.83
N THR A 664 -27.45 -10.18 -23.79
CA THR A 664 -26.61 -10.69 -24.90
C THR A 664 -26.78 -9.87 -26.18
N GLY A 665 -27.90 -9.16 -26.32
CA GLY A 665 -28.10 -8.25 -27.43
C GLY A 665 -29.44 -7.54 -27.42
N ILE A 666 -29.55 -6.54 -28.30
CA ILE A 666 -30.76 -5.75 -28.52
C ILE A 666 -31.01 -5.69 -30.02
N VAL A 667 -32.26 -5.88 -30.43
CA VAL A 667 -32.68 -5.73 -31.82
C VAL A 667 -33.78 -4.68 -31.90
N LEU A 668 -33.62 -3.71 -32.79
CA LEU A 668 -34.65 -2.72 -33.11
C LEU A 668 -35.03 -2.84 -34.58
N ALA A 669 -36.32 -2.66 -34.87
CA ALA A 669 -36.85 -2.65 -36.24
C ALA A 669 -38.00 -1.65 -36.38
N GLU A 670 -38.23 -1.17 -37.60
CA GLU A 670 -39.36 -0.30 -37.92
C GLU A 670 -40.72 -0.95 -37.61
N THR A 671 -40.82 -2.28 -37.75
CA THR A 671 -42.05 -3.02 -37.49
C THR A 671 -41.79 -4.36 -36.79
N MET A 672 -42.82 -4.90 -36.13
CA MET A 672 -42.78 -6.25 -35.55
C MET A 672 -42.50 -7.34 -36.60
N ALA A 673 -42.98 -7.16 -37.84
CA ALA A 673 -42.69 -8.10 -38.93
C ALA A 673 -41.22 -8.05 -39.34
N GLY A 674 -40.62 -6.85 -39.38
CA GLY A 674 -39.19 -6.66 -39.62
C GLY A 674 -38.33 -7.27 -38.53
N LEU A 675 -38.79 -7.20 -37.27
CA LEU A 675 -38.08 -7.82 -36.14
C LEU A 675 -38.11 -9.35 -36.17
N LYS A 676 -39.07 -9.97 -36.87
CA LYS A 676 -39.10 -11.43 -37.07
C LYS A 676 -38.11 -11.91 -38.14
N GLN A 677 -37.68 -11.01 -39.03
CA GLN A 677 -36.75 -11.30 -40.13
C GLN A 677 -35.28 -11.03 -39.75
N ALA A 678 -35.05 -10.30 -38.65
CA ALA A 678 -33.75 -9.94 -38.10
C ALA A 678 -33.41 -10.82 -36.90
#